data_AF-A0A4V2WV14-F1
#
_entry.id   AF-A0A4V2WV14-F1
#
_cell.length_a   1.000
_cell.length_b   1.000
_cell.length_c   1.000
_cell.angle_alpha   90.00
_cell.angle_beta   90.00
_cell.angle_gamma   90.00
#
_symmetry.space_group_name_H-M   'P 1'
#
loop_
_entity.id
_entity.type
_entity.pdbx_description
1 polymer ?
#
loop_
_entity_poly.entity_id
_entity_poly.type
_entity_poly.pdbx_seq_one_letter_code
_entity_poly.pdbx_strand_id
1 'polypeptide(L)'
;MTKTVRRASNRGFITVLYDHAELQASFESTLEALRNNGEEPMKIKLEKAAGVTNGYLQATAKKHFWAQKILTEYKSLRREWEDNGGAEYKRMKKILNEMVKNGEKPGLSVIGEKAGRSSVYLLPREKRQLYPWKMKLFEEIREAQKVFDKPVLEIPKGYVCLSHQCQSLNTLVKEMEFGDAEITSYKNAAVKFINGKEVHFGSWLYQRWFRFSEGTKGVLTYVDPSSFDIQRTFLVRGAILALNATTEKSQGMRAKDIEKYINWLNRTGNMTPKNAKEAEESYRGFSLYLHQVVKGHDPRRKNQTIDIDHFGRKHAGKIQASVCLMLAEAFTNGNAGKIQGMTGYVEGGWQNEDEAVIDIGALGDALSYYYQFFEQVTNFLLEHKPYPCAIKLLEHDAILVPQIPAYPQIMTPFNGTNRFDWRIYFDPDVLDLRNEAGVKAVVMRSEVYQRKSPAKQALMLNGAADTLNTFCAAILKANSDYSHNTRLSLGVLAMQAYFMVMMDITGLNDVTLATMPWSDENDLFEEDNGDSVKLRNIKHRAGGKVVEFSIQRKFKPSFITFLKLRRYVLDGNSCDTLYFTGTGKNIKLTGSYQNGGFGVRAYKEFQRYYPDLNYFGSRKLRRFKKQWIMKETNGRTYLAAKLLQHTESISQSNYPAQPKGESQKMMANYFDYQHSLTMEVDDSEMISSGACKNHKQPEAQVEKAPIKPDCNKKMTCLFCKHYRLMPIKQEIHKVLSMKYVIKEFSKLHAWSQVHFDTVTEPILDRIELLLEALKIKYPETSGIIEDLRKEVDKQNLTSYWQGVHERNWEAVW
;
A
#
# COMPACT_ATOMS: atom_id res chain seq x y z
N MET A 1 -10.82 53.64 -11.89
CA MET A 1 -11.62 52.53 -12.43
C MET A 1 -13.08 52.67 -11.99
N THR A 2 -13.85 53.49 -12.69
CA THR A 2 -15.31 53.61 -12.52
C THR A 2 -15.98 52.45 -13.25
N LYS A 3 -16.33 51.38 -12.52
CA LYS A 3 -17.08 50.23 -13.08
C LYS A 3 -18.57 50.53 -13.07
N THR A 4 -19.16 50.84 -14.21
CA THR A 4 -20.61 51.01 -14.34
C THR A 4 -21.27 49.64 -14.49
N VAL A 5 -21.99 49.18 -13.45
CA VAL A 5 -22.71 47.89 -13.45
C VAL A 5 -24.17 48.12 -13.87
N ARG A 6 -24.58 47.60 -15.03
CA ARG A 6 -26.01 47.44 -15.36
C ARG A 6 -26.45 46.01 -15.06
N ARG A 7 -27.49 45.86 -14.22
CA ARG A 7 -28.16 44.58 -13.94
C ARG A 7 -29.06 44.19 -15.11
N ALA A 8 -28.91 42.97 -15.63
CA ALA A 8 -29.92 42.28 -16.42
C ALA A 8 -29.96 40.77 -16.07
N SER A 9 -31.12 40.15 -16.25
CA SER A 9 -31.65 38.99 -15.53
C SER A 9 -31.22 37.59 -16.00
N ASN A 10 -31.34 36.63 -15.07
CA ASN A 10 -31.60 35.19 -15.18
C ASN A 10 -30.63 34.20 -15.83
N ARG A 11 -29.46 34.60 -16.32
CA ARG A 11 -28.28 33.71 -16.41
C ARG A 11 -27.03 34.53 -16.11
N GLY A 12 -26.46 34.33 -14.92
CA GLY A 12 -25.43 35.19 -14.35
C GLY A 12 -24.11 35.21 -15.13
N PHE A 13 -24.02 36.10 -16.13
CA PHE A 13 -22.76 36.60 -16.65
C PHE A 13 -22.76 38.13 -16.52
N ILE A 14 -21.90 38.64 -15.63
CA ILE A 14 -21.61 40.06 -15.54
C ILE A 14 -20.73 40.41 -16.74
N THR A 15 -21.28 41.05 -17.76
CA THR A 15 -20.49 41.62 -18.86
C THR A 15 -19.80 42.88 -18.35
N VAL A 16 -18.54 42.77 -17.95
CA VAL A 16 -17.70 43.94 -17.64
C VAL A 16 -17.33 44.59 -18.97
N LEU A 17 -17.89 45.75 -19.27
CA LEU A 17 -17.43 46.60 -20.37
C LEU A 17 -16.13 47.26 -19.92
N TYR A 18 -15.02 46.92 -20.58
CA TYR A 18 -13.73 47.55 -20.35
C TYR A 18 -13.54 48.68 -21.34
N ASP A 19 -12.99 49.81 -20.89
CA ASP A 19 -12.50 50.85 -21.80
C ASP A 19 -11.27 50.32 -22.55
N HIS A 20 -11.37 50.24 -23.88
CA HIS A 20 -10.31 49.73 -24.73
C HIS A 20 -9.07 50.64 -24.74
N ALA A 21 -9.23 51.95 -24.58
CA ALA A 21 -8.11 52.90 -24.53
C ALA A 21 -7.31 52.75 -23.23
N GLU A 22 -8.00 52.62 -22.09
CA GLU A 22 -7.35 52.37 -20.79
C GLU A 22 -6.62 51.02 -20.76
N LEU A 23 -7.24 49.96 -21.31
CA LEU A 23 -6.61 48.65 -21.41
C LEU A 23 -5.37 48.70 -22.29
N GLN A 24 -5.44 49.33 -23.47
CA GLN A 24 -4.30 49.46 -24.36
C GLN A 24 -3.14 50.18 -23.67
N ALA A 25 -3.38 51.32 -23.02
CA ALA A 25 -2.35 52.06 -22.31
C ALA A 25 -1.71 51.26 -21.16
N SER A 26 -2.52 50.49 -20.42
CA SER A 26 -2.02 49.60 -19.36
C SER A 26 -1.10 48.50 -19.92
N PHE A 27 -1.49 47.90 -21.04
CA PHE A 27 -0.68 46.88 -21.72
C PHE A 27 0.63 47.45 -22.27
N GLU A 28 0.60 48.61 -22.94
CA GLU A 28 1.78 49.28 -23.49
C GLU A 28 2.76 49.66 -22.36
N SER A 29 2.26 50.26 -21.27
CA SER A 29 3.07 50.61 -20.10
C SER A 29 3.75 49.39 -19.47
N THR A 30 3.02 48.27 -19.36
CA THR A 30 3.58 47.04 -18.78
C THR A 30 4.63 46.40 -19.70
N LEU A 31 4.40 46.41 -21.02
CA LEU A 31 5.39 45.90 -21.98
C LEU A 31 6.68 46.74 -21.96
N GLU A 32 6.54 48.06 -21.87
CA GLU A 32 7.68 48.96 -21.80
C GLU A 32 8.48 48.79 -20.49
N ALA A 33 7.79 48.59 -19.36
CA ALA A 33 8.45 48.26 -18.10
C ALA A 33 9.21 46.93 -18.16
N LEU A 34 8.63 45.89 -18.78
CA LEU A 34 9.30 44.60 -18.96
C LEU A 34 10.53 44.72 -19.85
N ARG A 35 10.46 45.53 -20.91
CA ARG A 35 11.58 45.81 -21.81
C ARG A 35 12.71 46.52 -21.06
N ASN A 36 12.41 47.59 -20.35
CA ASN A 36 13.40 48.38 -19.63
C ASN A 36 14.08 47.60 -18.49
N ASN A 37 13.33 46.75 -17.80
CA ASN A 37 13.89 45.90 -16.74
C ASN A 37 14.59 44.64 -17.27
N GLY A 38 14.45 44.31 -18.56
CA GLY A 38 14.95 43.06 -19.14
C GLY A 38 14.36 41.81 -18.47
N GLU A 39 13.12 41.92 -17.96
CA GLU A 39 12.42 40.83 -17.28
C GLU A 39 11.80 39.85 -18.27
N GLU A 40 11.59 38.60 -17.83
CA GLU A 40 10.92 37.59 -18.64
C GLU A 40 9.48 38.01 -18.98
N PRO A 41 9.14 38.24 -20.27
CA PRO A 41 7.80 38.61 -20.66
C PRO A 41 6.87 37.41 -20.52
N MET A 42 5.93 37.45 -19.59
CA MET A 42 4.90 36.41 -19.45
C MET A 42 3.53 36.98 -19.73
N LYS A 43 2.81 36.41 -20.70
CA LYS A 43 1.45 36.82 -21.06
C LYS A 43 0.50 36.90 -19.85
N ILE A 44 0.61 35.96 -18.91
CA ILE A 44 -0.20 35.94 -17.69
C ILE A 44 0.10 37.15 -16.79
N LYS A 45 1.37 37.57 -16.68
CA LYS A 45 1.75 38.78 -15.92
C LYS A 45 1.16 40.02 -16.57
N LEU A 46 1.24 40.08 -17.89
CA LEU A 46 0.73 41.18 -18.71
C LEU A 46 -0.80 41.33 -18.56
N GLU A 47 -1.55 40.23 -18.68
CA GLU A 47 -3.01 40.21 -18.49
C GLU A 47 -3.43 40.50 -17.05
N LYS A 48 -2.66 40.03 -16.06
CA LYS A 48 -2.90 40.33 -14.64
C LYS A 48 -2.69 41.81 -14.32
N ALA A 49 -1.64 42.44 -14.86
CA ALA A 49 -1.36 43.86 -14.67
C ALA A 49 -2.48 44.75 -15.23
N ALA A 50 -3.06 44.34 -16.37
CA ALA A 50 -4.21 45.01 -16.97
C ALA A 50 -5.57 44.67 -16.29
N GLY A 51 -5.59 43.82 -15.25
CA GLY A 51 -6.80 43.46 -14.52
C GLY A 51 -7.79 42.58 -15.30
N VAL A 52 -7.30 41.83 -16.30
CA VAL A 52 -8.12 40.95 -17.14
C VAL A 52 -7.82 39.46 -16.90
N THR A 53 -8.74 38.61 -17.32
CA THR A 53 -8.61 37.15 -17.18
C THR A 53 -7.54 36.57 -18.11
N ASN A 54 -6.92 35.46 -17.70
CA ASN A 54 -5.94 34.76 -18.53
C ASN A 54 -6.56 34.34 -19.88
N GLY A 55 -5.86 34.64 -20.97
CA GLY A 55 -6.31 34.38 -22.34
C GLY A 55 -7.10 35.52 -22.98
N TYR A 56 -7.47 36.56 -22.23
CA TYR A 56 -8.21 37.72 -22.72
C TYR A 56 -7.53 38.36 -23.93
N LEU A 57 -6.22 38.66 -23.85
CA LEU A 57 -5.51 39.37 -24.92
C LEU A 57 -5.57 38.61 -26.25
N GLN A 58 -5.56 37.27 -26.20
CA GLN A 58 -5.60 36.44 -27.40
C GLN A 58 -7.01 36.25 -27.96
N ALA A 59 -8.04 36.25 -27.11
CA ALA A 59 -9.42 36.29 -27.57
C ALA A 59 -9.73 37.65 -28.21
N THR A 60 -9.28 38.74 -27.59
CA THR A 60 -9.52 40.13 -28.01
C THR A 60 -8.73 40.48 -29.28
N ALA A 61 -7.50 39.98 -29.44
CA ALA A 61 -6.69 40.19 -30.66
C ALA A 61 -7.33 39.64 -31.94
N LYS A 62 -8.31 38.74 -31.84
CA LYS A 62 -9.09 38.27 -33.02
C LYS A 62 -10.12 39.28 -33.50
N LYS A 63 -10.47 40.25 -32.66
CA LYS A 63 -11.61 41.17 -32.87
C LYS A 63 -11.20 42.63 -32.89
N HIS A 64 -10.07 42.99 -32.28
CA HIS A 64 -9.63 44.37 -32.14
C HIS A 64 -8.16 44.56 -32.53
N PHE A 65 -7.91 45.57 -33.37
CA PHE A 65 -6.57 45.89 -33.91
C PHE A 65 -5.56 46.24 -32.81
N TRP A 66 -5.96 47.03 -31.81
CA TRP A 66 -5.08 47.41 -30.70
C TRP A 66 -4.54 46.17 -29.96
N ALA A 67 -5.39 45.19 -29.68
CA ALA A 67 -5.00 43.96 -28.98
C ALA A 67 -4.09 43.07 -29.85
N GLN A 68 -4.25 43.10 -31.17
CA GLN A 68 -3.36 42.43 -32.11
C GLN A 68 -1.95 43.07 -32.12
N LYS A 69 -1.87 44.40 -32.04
CA LYS A 69 -0.60 45.14 -31.92
C LYS A 69 0.14 44.76 -30.64
N ILE A 70 -0.53 44.83 -29.48
CA ILE A 70 0.03 44.42 -28.18
C ILE A 70 0.52 42.96 -28.20
N LEU A 71 -0.27 42.04 -28.77
CA LEU A 71 0.12 40.64 -28.85
C LEU A 71 1.36 40.43 -29.73
N THR A 72 1.54 41.25 -30.76
CA THR A 72 2.69 41.20 -31.67
C THR A 72 3.94 41.75 -30.98
N GLU A 73 3.82 42.88 -30.28
CA GLU A 73 4.91 43.47 -29.48
C GLU A 73 5.34 42.53 -28.34
N TYR A 74 4.39 41.93 -27.63
CA TYR A 74 4.67 40.89 -26.63
C TYR A 74 5.47 39.72 -27.22
N LYS A 75 5.08 39.21 -28.39
CA LYS A 75 5.79 38.09 -29.04
C LYS A 75 7.20 38.48 -29.47
N SER A 76 7.39 39.71 -29.96
CA SER A 76 8.71 40.25 -30.32
C SER A 76 9.61 40.33 -29.08
N LEU A 77 9.12 40.97 -28.02
CA LEU A 77 9.86 41.12 -26.75
C LEU A 77 10.18 39.76 -26.12
N ARG A 78 9.25 38.78 -26.21
CA ARG A 78 9.48 37.42 -25.74
C ARG A 78 10.63 36.75 -26.49
N ARG A 79 10.68 36.85 -27.82
CA ARG A 79 11.78 36.28 -28.63
C ARG A 79 13.11 36.93 -28.29
N GLU A 80 13.15 38.26 -28.20
CA GLU A 80 14.35 39.00 -27.81
C GLU A 80 14.88 38.54 -26.44
N TRP A 81 13.98 38.30 -25.48
CA TRP A 81 14.35 37.75 -24.18
C TRP A 81 14.80 36.28 -24.27
N GLU A 82 14.18 35.45 -25.09
CA GLU A 82 14.60 34.06 -25.31
C GLU A 82 15.99 33.97 -25.98
N ASP A 83 16.35 34.94 -26.81
CA ASP A 83 17.66 35.01 -27.45
C ASP A 83 18.75 35.52 -26.49
N ASN A 84 18.43 36.51 -25.64
CA ASN A 84 19.44 37.26 -24.88
C ASN A 84 19.37 37.08 -23.35
N GLY A 85 18.25 36.58 -22.81
CA GLY A 85 18.02 36.32 -21.38
C GLY A 85 17.88 37.55 -20.49
N GLY A 86 18.02 38.75 -21.04
CA GLY A 86 17.81 40.02 -20.36
C GLY A 86 18.56 40.14 -19.03
N ALA A 87 17.87 40.62 -17.99
CA ALA A 87 18.42 40.78 -16.64
C ALA A 87 18.81 39.44 -15.99
N GLU A 88 18.19 38.34 -16.40
CA GLU A 88 18.46 37.02 -15.84
C GLU A 88 19.84 36.49 -16.27
N TYR A 89 20.16 36.57 -17.57
CA TYR A 89 21.48 36.22 -18.07
C TYR A 89 22.58 37.09 -17.44
N LYS A 90 22.36 38.41 -17.35
CA LYS A 90 23.30 39.34 -16.70
C LYS A 90 23.58 38.97 -15.23
N ARG A 91 22.53 38.64 -14.48
CA ARG A 91 22.64 38.21 -13.08
C ARG A 91 23.44 36.91 -12.94
N MET A 92 23.14 35.91 -13.76
CA MET A 92 23.82 34.61 -13.69
C MET A 92 25.28 34.70 -14.15
N LYS A 93 25.57 35.51 -15.16
CA LYS A 93 26.94 35.78 -15.61
C LYS A 93 27.77 36.50 -14.55
N LYS A 94 27.17 37.43 -13.79
CA LYS A 94 27.81 38.06 -12.64
C LYS A 94 28.21 37.03 -11.57
N ILE A 95 27.29 36.13 -11.22
CA ILE A 95 27.54 35.04 -10.25
C ILE A 95 28.66 34.12 -10.74
N LEU A 96 28.65 33.72 -12.02
CA LEU A 96 29.72 32.92 -12.61
C LEU A 96 31.08 33.59 -12.44
N ASN A 97 31.18 34.88 -12.80
CA ASN A 97 32.43 35.62 -12.69
C ASN A 97 32.90 35.78 -11.24
N GLU A 98 31.99 35.99 -10.29
CA GLU A 98 32.30 36.05 -8.85
C GLU A 98 32.81 34.70 -8.33
N MET A 99 32.21 33.59 -8.75
CA MET A 99 32.67 32.25 -8.36
C MET A 99 34.08 31.96 -8.87
N VAL A 100 34.36 32.28 -10.14
CA VAL A 100 35.70 32.13 -10.73
C VAL A 100 36.72 32.98 -9.98
N LYS A 101 36.37 34.24 -9.67
CA LYS A 101 37.23 35.16 -8.91
C LYS A 101 37.54 34.64 -7.50
N ASN A 102 36.58 33.97 -6.87
CA ASN A 102 36.72 33.43 -5.52
C ASN A 102 37.36 32.03 -5.48
N GLY A 103 37.75 31.46 -6.62
CA GLY A 103 38.29 30.10 -6.70
C GLY A 103 37.26 29.00 -6.43
N GLU A 104 35.96 29.31 -6.53
CA GLU A 104 34.87 28.34 -6.41
C GLU A 104 34.62 27.68 -7.76
N LYS A 105 34.60 26.33 -7.84
CA LYS A 105 34.29 25.62 -9.08
C LYS A 105 32.86 25.95 -9.54
N PRO A 106 32.65 26.60 -10.70
CA PRO A 106 31.32 26.97 -11.15
C PRO A 106 30.52 25.75 -11.59
N GLY A 107 29.22 25.72 -11.31
CA GLY A 107 28.32 24.63 -11.68
C GLY A 107 26.91 25.12 -11.97
N LEU A 108 26.21 24.45 -12.90
CA LEU A 108 24.89 24.87 -13.39
C LEU A 108 23.84 24.98 -12.28
N SER A 109 23.79 23.99 -11.37
CA SER A 109 22.83 24.01 -10.26
C SER A 109 23.14 25.13 -9.27
N VAL A 110 24.42 25.30 -8.94
CA VAL A 110 24.90 26.29 -7.97
C VAL A 110 24.63 27.71 -8.45
N ILE A 111 24.91 28.00 -9.72
CA ILE A 111 24.65 29.31 -10.32
C ILE A 111 23.14 29.60 -10.35
N GLY A 112 22.32 28.59 -10.68
CA GLY A 112 20.86 28.71 -10.63
C GLY A 112 20.34 29.03 -9.22
N GLU A 113 20.82 28.30 -8.21
CA GLU A 113 20.46 28.50 -6.81
C GLU A 113 20.88 29.88 -6.29
N LYS A 114 22.14 30.29 -6.53
CA LYS A 114 22.64 31.63 -6.17
C LYS A 114 21.88 32.75 -6.88
N ALA A 115 21.28 32.48 -8.04
CA ALA A 115 20.40 33.41 -8.76
C ALA A 115 18.94 33.40 -8.25
N GLY A 116 18.62 32.64 -7.19
CA GLY A 116 17.26 32.52 -6.64
C GLY A 116 16.34 31.63 -7.47
N ARG A 117 16.89 30.73 -8.29
CA ARG A 117 16.13 29.78 -9.11
C ARG A 117 16.29 28.35 -8.58
N SER A 118 15.41 27.46 -9.04
CA SER A 118 15.54 26.03 -8.75
C SER A 118 16.85 25.47 -9.33
N SER A 119 17.47 24.52 -8.62
CA SER A 119 18.70 23.82 -9.02
C SER A 119 18.65 23.17 -10.40
N VAL A 120 17.44 22.91 -10.92
CA VAL A 120 17.22 22.32 -12.25
C VAL A 120 16.87 23.36 -13.33
N TYR A 121 16.88 24.66 -13.02
CA TYR A 121 16.43 25.72 -13.93
C TYR A 121 17.31 25.89 -15.18
N LEU A 122 18.61 25.62 -15.03
CA LEU A 122 19.61 25.65 -16.10
C LEU A 122 19.89 24.27 -16.71
N LEU A 123 19.28 23.20 -16.17
CA LEU A 123 19.50 21.85 -16.68
C LEU A 123 18.67 21.59 -17.96
N PRO A 124 19.25 20.95 -18.99
CA PRO A 124 18.48 20.43 -20.11
C PRO A 124 17.46 19.41 -19.58
N ARG A 125 16.19 19.54 -19.96
CA ARG A 125 15.18 18.48 -19.74
C ARG A 125 15.05 17.68 -21.03
N GLU A 126 14.92 16.36 -20.93
CA GLU A 126 14.88 15.40 -22.05
C GLU A 126 13.88 15.72 -23.19
N LYS A 127 12.95 16.66 -22.99
CA LYS A 127 11.91 17.05 -23.97
C LYS A 127 11.72 18.55 -24.19
N ARG A 128 12.62 19.42 -23.72
CA ARG A 128 12.53 20.88 -23.94
C ARG A 128 13.87 21.44 -24.41
N GLN A 129 13.85 22.09 -25.57
CA GLN A 129 14.97 22.87 -26.08
C GLN A 129 15.24 24.02 -25.10
N LEU A 130 16.51 24.20 -24.70
CA LEU A 130 16.92 25.34 -23.88
C LEU A 130 16.89 26.62 -24.73
N TYR A 131 16.56 27.74 -24.09
CA TYR A 131 16.64 29.05 -24.74
C TYR A 131 18.08 29.35 -25.18
N PRO A 132 18.32 30.01 -26.33
CA PRO A 132 19.65 30.34 -26.83
C PRO A 132 20.59 30.97 -25.78
N TRP A 133 20.10 31.90 -24.96
CA TRP A 133 20.93 32.51 -23.91
C TRP A 133 21.40 31.51 -22.84
N LYS A 134 20.60 30.47 -22.55
CA LYS A 134 20.96 29.41 -21.59
C LYS A 134 22.05 28.50 -22.15
N MET A 135 22.01 28.22 -23.46
CA MET A 135 23.07 27.47 -24.14
C MET A 135 24.37 28.26 -24.15
N LYS A 136 24.30 29.57 -24.40
CA LYS A 136 25.47 30.45 -24.29
C LYS A 136 26.08 30.43 -22.89
N LEU A 137 25.25 30.57 -21.85
CA LEU A 137 25.71 30.51 -20.45
C LEU A 137 26.31 29.13 -20.09
N PHE A 138 25.75 28.04 -20.63
CA PHE A 138 26.26 26.68 -20.41
C PHE A 138 27.70 26.53 -20.93
N GLU A 139 27.99 27.02 -22.14
CA GLU A 139 29.36 26.98 -22.68
C GLU A 139 30.31 27.90 -21.89
N GLU A 140 29.86 29.09 -21.48
CA GLU A 140 30.66 29.98 -20.62
C GLU A 140 31.04 29.31 -19.27
N ILE A 141 30.10 28.56 -18.67
CA ILE A 141 30.37 27.78 -17.44
C ILE A 141 31.36 26.65 -17.71
N ARG A 142 31.21 25.94 -18.83
CA ARG A 142 32.07 24.82 -19.20
C ARG A 142 33.52 25.26 -19.42
N GLU A 143 33.72 26.37 -20.11
CA GLU A 143 35.06 26.97 -20.29
C GLU A 143 35.67 27.37 -18.94
N ALA A 144 34.88 28.01 -18.06
CA ALA A 144 35.35 28.38 -16.73
C ALA A 144 35.72 27.17 -15.85
N GLN A 145 35.09 26.01 -16.05
CA GLN A 145 35.41 24.78 -15.32
C GLN A 145 36.77 24.19 -15.69
N LYS A 146 37.26 24.37 -16.93
CA LYS A 146 38.54 23.82 -17.39
C LYS A 146 39.73 24.30 -16.56
N VAL A 147 39.65 25.52 -16.02
CA VAL A 147 40.69 26.12 -15.15
C VAL A 147 40.85 25.34 -13.82
N PHE A 148 39.84 24.56 -13.44
CA PHE A 148 39.82 23.78 -12.19
C PHE A 148 40.20 22.30 -12.38
N ASP A 149 40.55 21.87 -13.59
CA ASP A 149 40.99 20.50 -13.83
C ASP A 149 42.51 20.39 -13.61
N LYS A 150 42.94 19.54 -12.65
CA LYS A 150 44.34 19.29 -12.25
C LYS A 150 44.84 17.91 -12.75
N PRO A 151 46.19 17.66 -12.80
CA PRO A 151 46.83 16.80 -13.80
C PRO A 151 46.76 15.29 -13.55
N VAL A 152 47.11 14.55 -14.60
CA VAL A 152 47.18 13.09 -14.76
C VAL A 152 47.93 12.40 -13.60
N LEU A 153 47.28 11.42 -12.95
CA LEU A 153 47.89 10.49 -11.99
C LEU A 153 48.94 9.60 -12.68
N GLU A 154 50.16 9.53 -12.14
CA GLU A 154 51.15 8.52 -12.53
C GLU A 154 50.77 7.12 -12.01
N ILE A 155 50.89 6.10 -12.86
CA ILE A 155 50.60 4.70 -12.50
C ILE A 155 51.67 4.19 -11.51
N PRO A 156 51.30 3.71 -10.31
CA PRO A 156 52.26 3.20 -9.34
C PRO A 156 53.06 1.99 -9.88
N LYS A 157 54.36 1.95 -9.57
CA LYS A 157 55.27 0.87 -9.99
C LYS A 157 54.80 -0.49 -9.48
N GLY A 158 54.72 -1.49 -10.37
CA GLY A 158 54.32 -2.86 -10.05
C GLY A 158 52.85 -3.21 -10.33
N TYR A 159 52.02 -2.25 -10.72
CA TYR A 159 50.65 -2.52 -11.17
C TYR A 159 50.63 -3.03 -12.62
N VAL A 160 49.74 -3.97 -12.91
CA VAL A 160 49.54 -4.58 -14.23
C VAL A 160 48.14 -4.21 -14.74
N CYS A 161 48.04 -3.85 -16.02
CA CYS A 161 46.76 -3.59 -16.67
C CYS A 161 46.05 -4.91 -16.98
N LEU A 162 44.78 -5.04 -16.62
CA LEU A 162 43.95 -6.17 -17.04
C LEU A 162 43.52 -6.01 -18.50
N SER A 163 43.33 -7.14 -19.20
CA SER A 163 42.79 -7.14 -20.57
C SER A 163 41.43 -6.42 -20.62
N HIS A 164 41.23 -5.60 -21.65
CA HIS A 164 39.99 -4.85 -21.87
C HIS A 164 38.97 -5.58 -22.76
N GLN A 165 39.21 -6.85 -23.11
CA GLN A 165 38.26 -7.61 -23.93
C GLN A 165 37.00 -7.98 -23.12
N CYS A 166 35.94 -7.19 -23.28
CA CYS A 166 34.65 -7.45 -22.64
C CYS A 166 33.87 -8.54 -23.39
N GLN A 167 33.25 -9.45 -22.63
CA GLN A 167 32.32 -10.45 -23.14
C GLN A 167 30.91 -10.28 -22.57
N SER A 168 29.95 -11.09 -23.04
CA SER A 168 28.59 -11.09 -22.49
C SER A 168 28.53 -11.85 -21.16
N LEU A 169 27.60 -11.48 -20.27
CA LEU A 169 27.41 -12.19 -19.00
C LEU A 169 27.06 -13.67 -19.22
N ASN A 170 26.24 -13.98 -20.23
CA ASN A 170 25.84 -15.34 -20.56
C ASN A 170 27.02 -16.20 -21.04
N THR A 171 27.97 -15.61 -21.77
CA THR A 171 29.21 -16.30 -22.17
C THR A 171 30.01 -16.69 -20.93
N LEU A 172 30.20 -15.74 -20.01
CA LEU A 172 30.91 -15.96 -18.76
C LEU A 172 30.23 -17.02 -17.88
N VAL A 173 28.89 -17.05 -17.82
CA VAL A 173 28.13 -18.09 -17.09
C VAL A 173 28.34 -19.47 -17.71
N LYS A 174 28.29 -19.58 -19.04
CA LYS A 174 28.52 -20.87 -19.74
C LYS A 174 29.94 -21.38 -19.53
N GLU A 175 30.93 -20.51 -19.52
CA GLU A 175 32.33 -20.86 -19.20
C GLU A 175 32.47 -21.42 -17.78
N MET A 176 31.60 -21.02 -16.84
CA MET A 176 31.57 -21.52 -15.47
C MET A 176 30.87 -22.88 -15.32
N GLU A 177 29.98 -23.26 -16.24
CA GLU A 177 29.21 -24.52 -16.17
C GLU A 177 30.00 -25.75 -16.67
N PHE A 178 31.09 -25.56 -17.43
CA PHE A 178 31.71 -26.63 -18.24
C PHE A 178 33.23 -26.82 -18.08
N GLY A 179 33.91 -26.32 -17.03
CA GLY A 179 35.35 -26.61 -16.91
C GLY A 179 36.03 -26.39 -15.56
N ASP A 180 37.03 -27.23 -15.28
CA ASP A 180 38.00 -27.19 -14.16
C ASP A 180 38.98 -26.00 -14.21
N ALA A 181 38.70 -24.98 -15.03
CA ALA A 181 39.53 -23.76 -15.14
C ALA A 181 39.04 -22.67 -14.17
N GLU A 182 38.80 -23.00 -12.90
CA GLU A 182 38.07 -22.17 -11.93
C GLU A 182 38.76 -20.83 -11.53
N ILE A 183 39.97 -20.52 -12.01
CA ILE A 183 40.71 -19.30 -11.59
C ILE A 183 41.16 -18.45 -12.80
N THR A 184 41.58 -19.07 -13.90
CA THR A 184 42.15 -18.36 -15.06
C THR A 184 41.09 -17.59 -15.84
N SER A 185 39.85 -18.10 -15.91
CA SER A 185 38.71 -17.43 -16.56
C SER A 185 38.32 -16.13 -15.83
N TYR A 186 38.32 -16.12 -14.50
CA TYR A 186 37.94 -14.94 -13.73
C TYR A 186 38.96 -13.80 -13.81
N LYS A 187 40.26 -14.09 -13.93
CA LYS A 187 41.30 -13.04 -13.99
C LYS A 187 41.10 -12.04 -15.13
N ASN A 188 40.54 -12.49 -16.24
CA ASN A 188 40.23 -11.68 -17.41
C ASN A 188 38.73 -11.40 -17.58
N ALA A 189 37.89 -11.76 -16.60
CA ALA A 189 36.45 -11.60 -16.70
C ALA A 189 36.06 -10.12 -16.69
N ALA A 190 35.70 -9.61 -17.87
CA ALA A 190 35.15 -8.28 -18.08
C ALA A 190 33.82 -8.39 -18.85
N VAL A 191 32.79 -7.67 -18.38
CA VAL A 191 31.46 -7.71 -18.98
C VAL A 191 30.99 -6.29 -19.33
N LYS A 192 30.47 -6.16 -20.56
CA LYS A 192 29.75 -4.97 -21.02
C LYS A 192 28.25 -5.24 -21.01
N PHE A 193 27.51 -4.49 -20.19
CA PHE A 193 26.06 -4.63 -20.06
C PHE A 193 25.31 -3.78 -21.09
N ILE A 194 24.04 -4.13 -21.35
CA ILE A 194 23.17 -3.44 -22.33
C ILE A 194 23.02 -1.94 -22.03
N ASN A 195 23.07 -1.54 -20.77
CA ASN A 195 23.01 -0.13 -20.36
C ASN A 195 24.34 0.64 -20.57
N GLY A 196 25.30 0.06 -21.29
CA GLY A 196 26.61 0.64 -21.59
C GLY A 196 27.62 0.58 -20.46
N LYS A 197 27.25 0.07 -19.28
CA LYS A 197 28.18 -0.06 -18.15
C LYS A 197 29.13 -1.23 -18.35
N GLU A 198 30.39 -1.02 -18.00
CA GLU A 198 31.43 -2.04 -18.02
C GLU A 198 31.92 -2.35 -16.60
N VAL A 199 32.10 -3.65 -16.32
CA VAL A 199 32.58 -4.16 -15.04
C VAL A 199 33.64 -5.22 -15.29
N HIS A 200 34.82 -5.01 -14.73
CA HIS A 200 35.93 -5.96 -14.74
C HIS A 200 35.86 -6.80 -13.44
N PHE A 201 35.17 -7.93 -13.48
CA PHE A 201 35.12 -8.87 -12.35
C PHE A 201 36.51 -9.39 -11.98
N GLY A 202 37.42 -9.51 -12.95
CA GLY A 202 38.80 -9.92 -12.68
C GLY A 202 39.55 -8.99 -11.74
N SER A 203 39.22 -7.70 -11.70
CA SER A 203 39.83 -6.78 -10.74
C SER A 203 39.37 -7.02 -9.31
N TRP A 204 38.20 -7.64 -9.11
CA TRP A 204 37.66 -7.92 -7.79
C TRP A 204 38.44 -9.00 -7.05
N LEU A 205 39.21 -9.83 -7.78
CA LEU A 205 40.12 -10.84 -7.21
C LEU A 205 41.31 -10.23 -6.45
N TYR A 206 41.55 -8.93 -6.60
CA TYR A 206 42.71 -8.25 -6.04
C TYR A 206 42.26 -7.25 -4.95
N GLN A 207 42.98 -7.23 -3.83
CA GLN A 207 42.70 -6.28 -2.75
C GLN A 207 43.14 -4.86 -3.12
N ARG A 208 44.11 -4.71 -4.04
CA ARG A 208 44.61 -3.42 -4.53
C ARG A 208 44.43 -3.31 -6.04
N TRP A 209 43.54 -2.41 -6.45
CA TRP A 209 43.27 -2.10 -7.85
C TRP A 209 42.75 -0.66 -8.01
N PHE A 210 42.89 -0.08 -9.19
CA PHE A 210 42.32 1.22 -9.53
C PHE A 210 41.92 1.29 -11.02
N ARG A 211 41.13 2.30 -11.35
CA ARG A 211 40.75 2.62 -12.74
C ARG A 211 41.33 3.95 -13.14
N PHE A 212 41.81 4.02 -14.39
CA PHE A 212 42.43 5.20 -14.95
C PHE A 212 41.81 5.51 -16.32
N SER A 213 41.41 6.77 -16.52
CA SER A 213 40.77 7.23 -17.75
C SER A 213 41.83 7.80 -18.69
N GLU A 214 42.23 7.04 -19.72
CA GLU A 214 43.19 7.51 -20.74
C GLU A 214 42.48 8.24 -21.87
N GLY A 215 41.85 9.38 -21.59
CA GLY A 215 41.23 10.23 -22.63
C GLY A 215 40.37 9.45 -23.63
N THR A 216 40.82 9.38 -24.88
CA THR A 216 40.12 8.70 -26.00
C THR A 216 40.15 7.16 -25.96
N LYS A 217 40.97 6.54 -25.09
CA LYS A 217 41.14 5.08 -25.00
C LYS A 217 40.21 4.38 -24.00
N GLY A 218 39.35 5.12 -23.30
CA GLY A 218 38.42 4.57 -22.32
C GLY A 218 39.02 4.42 -20.91
N VAL A 219 38.35 3.63 -20.06
CA VAL A 219 38.71 3.45 -18.65
C VAL A 219 39.45 2.13 -18.49
N LEU A 220 40.76 2.18 -18.28
CA LEU A 220 41.62 1.02 -18.04
C LEU A 220 41.60 0.62 -16.57
N THR A 221 41.72 -0.68 -16.29
CA THR A 221 41.74 -1.22 -14.92
C THR A 221 43.10 -1.83 -14.62
N TYR A 222 43.75 -1.35 -13.56
CA TYR A 222 45.07 -1.79 -13.10
C TYR A 222 44.95 -2.51 -11.76
N VAL A 223 45.71 -3.59 -11.59
CA VAL A 223 45.76 -4.40 -10.35
C VAL A 223 47.19 -4.55 -9.87
N ASP A 224 47.39 -4.65 -8.56
CA ASP A 224 48.67 -5.10 -7.99
C ASP A 224 48.64 -6.64 -7.89
N PRO A 225 49.45 -7.37 -8.68
CA PRO A 225 49.45 -8.83 -8.68
C PRO A 225 49.73 -9.45 -7.31
N SER A 226 50.50 -8.78 -6.45
CA SER A 226 50.82 -9.27 -5.09
C SER A 226 49.63 -9.23 -4.14
N SER A 227 48.54 -8.58 -4.53
CA SER A 227 47.31 -8.44 -3.75
C SER A 227 46.20 -9.44 -4.12
N PHE A 228 46.54 -10.46 -4.92
CA PHE A 228 45.61 -11.51 -5.34
C PHE A 228 45.08 -12.30 -4.13
N ASP A 229 43.76 -12.45 -4.04
CA ASP A 229 43.08 -13.18 -2.99
C ASP A 229 42.21 -14.28 -3.60
N ILE A 230 42.65 -15.53 -3.43
CA ILE A 230 41.97 -16.70 -3.99
C ILE A 230 40.54 -16.85 -3.45
N GLN A 231 40.25 -16.40 -2.23
CA GLN A 231 38.90 -16.52 -1.65
C GLN A 231 37.88 -15.64 -2.37
N ARG A 232 38.33 -14.64 -3.14
CA ARG A 232 37.43 -13.76 -3.89
C ARG A 232 36.84 -14.40 -5.13
N THR A 233 37.32 -15.59 -5.54
CA THR A 233 36.67 -16.37 -6.60
C THR A 233 35.23 -16.72 -6.23
N PHE A 234 34.95 -17.06 -4.96
CA PHE A 234 33.60 -17.31 -4.46
C PHE A 234 32.70 -16.06 -4.57
N LEU A 235 33.23 -14.88 -4.26
CA LEU A 235 32.50 -13.62 -4.39
C LEU A 235 32.20 -13.27 -5.85
N VAL A 236 33.19 -13.44 -6.73
CA VAL A 236 33.03 -13.19 -8.17
C VAL A 236 32.00 -14.16 -8.76
N ARG A 237 32.10 -15.45 -8.45
CA ARG A 237 31.12 -16.48 -8.84
C ARG A 237 29.72 -16.14 -8.35
N GLY A 238 29.57 -15.83 -7.06
CA GLY A 238 28.29 -15.43 -6.49
C GLY A 238 27.72 -14.17 -7.13
N ALA A 239 28.56 -13.20 -7.50
CA ALA A 239 28.11 -11.99 -8.18
C ALA A 239 27.61 -12.29 -9.59
N ILE A 240 28.32 -13.11 -10.37
CA ILE A 240 27.93 -13.49 -11.72
C ILE A 240 26.59 -14.23 -11.70
N LEU A 241 26.43 -15.22 -10.81
CA LEU A 241 25.18 -15.96 -10.64
C LEU A 241 24.02 -15.05 -10.20
N ALA A 242 24.26 -14.19 -9.20
CA ALA A 242 23.25 -13.24 -8.72
C ALA A 242 22.83 -12.25 -9.81
N LEU A 243 23.74 -11.85 -10.71
CA LEU A 243 23.42 -10.97 -11.83
C LEU A 243 22.67 -11.72 -12.94
N ASN A 244 23.03 -12.97 -13.22
CA ASN A 244 22.35 -13.80 -14.22
C ASN A 244 20.86 -14.01 -13.86
N ALA A 245 20.55 -14.15 -12.56
CA ALA A 245 19.19 -14.24 -12.05
C ALA A 245 18.37 -12.93 -12.12
N THR A 246 18.95 -11.83 -12.64
CA THR A 246 18.32 -10.51 -12.69
C THR A 246 18.07 -10.03 -14.11
N THR A 247 17.10 -9.12 -14.28
CA THR A 247 16.75 -8.62 -15.61
C THR A 247 17.94 -7.90 -16.25
N GLU A 248 18.17 -8.15 -17.54
CA GLU A 248 19.33 -7.62 -18.29
C GLU A 248 19.49 -6.10 -18.17
N LYS A 249 18.37 -5.36 -18.15
CA LYS A 249 18.37 -3.89 -17.97
C LYS A 249 18.95 -3.44 -16.63
N SER A 250 18.88 -4.28 -15.59
CA SER A 250 19.30 -3.96 -14.22
C SER A 250 20.69 -4.49 -13.85
N GLN A 251 21.24 -5.45 -14.61
CA GLN A 251 22.50 -6.12 -14.31
C GLN A 251 23.66 -5.13 -14.13
N GLY A 252 23.88 -4.22 -15.07
CA GLY A 252 24.98 -3.25 -14.96
C GLY A 252 24.85 -2.28 -13.79
N MET A 253 23.62 -2.01 -13.31
CA MET A 253 23.42 -1.20 -12.10
C MET A 253 23.75 -1.99 -10.84
N ARG A 254 23.23 -3.22 -10.73
CA ARG A 254 23.49 -4.13 -9.60
C ARG A 254 24.98 -4.49 -9.50
N ALA A 255 25.66 -4.68 -10.62
CA ALA A 255 27.09 -4.97 -10.64
C ALA A 255 27.91 -3.81 -10.02
N LYS A 256 27.53 -2.56 -10.28
CA LYS A 256 28.12 -1.39 -9.62
C LYS A 256 27.76 -1.27 -8.15
N ASP A 257 26.60 -1.76 -7.74
CA ASP A 257 26.23 -1.81 -6.32
C ASP A 257 27.05 -2.86 -5.56
N ILE A 258 27.29 -4.03 -6.17
CA ILE A 258 28.18 -5.06 -5.64
C ILE A 258 29.63 -4.56 -5.57
N GLU A 259 30.11 -3.84 -6.59
CA GLU A 259 31.46 -3.28 -6.63
C GLU A 259 31.76 -2.39 -5.40
N LYS A 260 30.75 -1.71 -4.83
CA LYS A 260 30.90 -0.90 -3.60
C LYS A 260 31.26 -1.75 -2.38
N TYR A 261 30.73 -2.97 -2.28
CA TYR A 261 31.12 -3.89 -1.20
C TYR A 261 32.56 -4.39 -1.37
N ILE A 262 32.96 -4.70 -2.59
CA ILE A 262 34.35 -5.08 -2.90
C ILE A 262 35.31 -3.93 -2.52
N ASN A 263 34.96 -2.70 -2.88
CA ASN A 263 35.74 -1.52 -2.51
C ASN A 263 35.76 -1.27 -1.00
N TRP A 264 34.65 -1.50 -0.31
CA TRP A 264 34.58 -1.41 1.15
C TRP A 264 35.52 -2.43 1.82
N LEU A 265 35.53 -3.69 1.38
CA LEU A 265 36.48 -4.70 1.86
C LEU A 265 37.93 -4.23 1.69
N ASN A 266 38.26 -3.72 0.50
CA ASN A 266 39.62 -3.24 0.18
C ASN A 266 40.08 -2.10 1.11
N ARG A 267 39.19 -1.16 1.44
CA ARG A 267 39.54 0.03 2.24
C ARG A 267 39.57 -0.20 3.74
N THR A 268 38.82 -1.20 4.21
CA THR A 268 38.73 -1.53 5.63
C THR A 268 39.76 -2.57 6.05
N GLY A 269 40.38 -3.26 5.08
CA GLY A 269 41.24 -4.40 5.36
C GLY A 269 40.48 -5.60 5.92
N ASN A 270 39.14 -5.61 5.78
CA ASN A 270 38.30 -6.72 6.24
C ASN A 270 38.63 -7.99 5.45
N MET A 271 38.62 -9.13 6.14
CA MET A 271 38.88 -10.42 5.51
C MET A 271 37.76 -10.76 4.51
N THR A 272 38.15 -11.34 3.38
CA THR A 272 37.19 -11.96 2.45
C THR A 272 36.52 -13.14 3.16
N PRO A 273 35.17 -13.21 3.19
CA PRO A 273 34.45 -14.27 3.89
C PRO A 273 34.71 -15.63 3.23
N LYS A 274 34.89 -16.67 4.05
CA LYS A 274 35.21 -18.04 3.58
C LYS A 274 34.05 -19.02 3.71
N ASN A 275 33.02 -18.66 4.48
CA ASN A 275 31.87 -19.51 4.77
C ASN A 275 30.62 -18.65 5.05
N ALA A 276 29.46 -19.29 5.17
CA ALA A 276 28.18 -18.61 5.37
C ALA A 276 28.15 -17.72 6.62
N LYS A 277 28.80 -18.14 7.72
CA LYS A 277 28.84 -17.39 8.98
C LYS A 277 29.67 -16.11 8.83
N GLU A 278 30.87 -16.22 8.26
CA GLU A 278 31.72 -15.05 7.96
C GLU A 278 31.05 -14.12 6.93
N ALA A 279 30.28 -14.67 5.99
CA ALA A 279 29.52 -13.87 5.04
C ALA A 279 28.38 -13.09 5.70
N GLU A 280 27.66 -13.67 6.66
CA GLU A 280 26.69 -12.97 7.51
C GLU A 280 27.35 -11.83 8.32
N GLU A 281 28.48 -12.12 8.97
CA GLU A 281 29.23 -11.13 9.76
C GLU A 281 29.72 -9.97 8.87
N SER A 282 30.28 -10.28 7.70
CA SER A 282 30.71 -9.30 6.72
C SER A 282 29.53 -8.47 6.18
N TYR A 283 28.38 -9.11 5.93
CA TYR A 283 27.15 -8.43 5.49
C TYR A 283 26.63 -7.43 6.54
N ARG A 284 26.64 -7.81 7.82
CA ARG A 284 26.29 -6.93 8.95
C ARG A 284 27.26 -5.75 9.03
N GLY A 285 28.57 -6.02 8.97
CA GLY A 285 29.60 -4.98 8.98
C GLY A 285 29.43 -3.97 7.85
N PHE A 286 29.16 -4.45 6.64
CA PHE A 286 28.91 -3.57 5.48
C PHE A 286 27.60 -2.78 5.62
N SER A 287 26.56 -3.40 6.17
CA SER A 287 25.29 -2.72 6.42
C SER A 287 25.43 -1.57 7.41
N LEU A 288 26.22 -1.76 8.48
CA LEU A 288 26.58 -0.70 9.42
C LEU A 288 27.37 0.42 8.75
N TYR A 289 28.34 0.08 7.90
CA TYR A 289 29.09 1.07 7.11
C TYR A 289 28.16 1.92 6.23
N LEU A 290 27.24 1.29 5.49
CA LEU A 290 26.28 2.02 4.66
C LEU A 290 25.41 2.97 5.51
N HIS A 291 25.03 2.57 6.72
CA HIS A 291 24.31 3.45 7.65
C HIS A 291 25.16 4.66 8.08
N GLN A 292 26.44 4.47 8.38
CA GLN A 292 27.35 5.57 8.74
C GLN A 292 27.53 6.56 7.58
N VAL A 293 27.67 6.06 6.34
CA VAL A 293 27.75 6.91 5.13
C VAL A 293 26.46 7.71 4.93
N VAL A 294 25.29 7.08 5.13
CA VAL A 294 23.97 7.73 5.02
C VAL A 294 23.77 8.82 6.07
N LYS A 295 24.28 8.61 7.29
CA LYS A 295 24.25 9.59 8.40
C LYS A 295 25.26 10.73 8.22
N GLY A 296 26.08 10.72 7.17
CA GLY A 296 27.09 11.76 6.92
C GLY A 296 28.27 11.71 7.90
N HIS A 297 28.44 10.63 8.64
CA HIS A 297 29.45 10.46 9.69
C HIS A 297 30.74 9.79 9.20
N ASP A 298 30.96 9.65 7.88
CA ASP A 298 32.23 9.11 7.39
C ASP A 298 33.36 10.13 7.65
N PRO A 299 34.29 9.87 8.59
CA PRO A 299 35.35 10.81 8.96
C PRO A 299 36.33 11.08 7.81
N ARG A 300 36.31 10.27 6.74
CA ARG A 300 37.29 10.28 5.66
C ARG A 300 36.84 11.08 4.43
N ARG A 301 35.61 11.62 4.42
CA ARG A 301 35.09 12.45 3.32
C ARG A 301 35.89 13.72 3.03
N LYS A 302 36.78 14.14 3.92
CA LYS A 302 37.53 15.39 3.76
C LYS A 302 38.68 15.34 2.75
N ASN A 303 39.21 14.17 2.37
CA ASN A 303 40.54 14.12 1.71
C ASN A 303 40.74 13.16 0.52
N GLN A 304 39.70 12.73 -0.23
CA GLN A 304 39.96 11.93 -1.43
C GLN A 304 39.21 12.42 -2.68
N THR A 305 39.98 13.03 -3.57
CA THR A 305 39.73 13.15 -5.00
C THR A 305 39.68 11.76 -5.63
N ILE A 306 38.48 11.21 -5.76
CA ILE A 306 37.91 10.43 -6.88
C ILE A 306 36.56 9.92 -6.36
N ASP A 307 35.51 10.15 -7.14
CA ASP A 307 34.11 9.99 -6.78
C ASP A 307 33.65 8.51 -6.85
N ILE A 308 34.03 7.68 -5.87
CA ILE A 308 33.72 6.23 -5.89
C ILE A 308 32.50 5.84 -5.03
N ASP A 309 32.04 6.70 -4.11
CA ASP A 309 30.93 6.41 -3.17
C ASP A 309 29.88 7.52 -3.04
N HIS A 310 29.61 8.27 -4.10
CA HIS A 310 28.41 9.10 -4.14
C HIS A 310 27.16 8.24 -4.36
N PHE A 311 26.53 7.83 -3.25
CA PHE A 311 25.16 7.31 -3.27
C PHE A 311 24.29 8.06 -2.26
N GLY A 312 23.12 8.51 -2.71
CA GLY A 312 22.14 9.18 -1.85
C GLY A 312 21.48 8.21 -0.86
N ARG A 313 20.85 8.74 0.20
CA ARG A 313 20.19 7.94 1.27
C ARG A 313 19.24 6.85 0.73
N LYS A 314 18.59 7.10 -0.41
CA LYS A 314 17.65 6.18 -1.08
C LYS A 314 18.30 4.98 -1.80
N HIS A 315 19.63 4.96 -1.95
CA HIS A 315 20.34 3.87 -2.66
C HIS A 315 20.97 2.83 -1.73
N ALA A 316 21.14 3.10 -0.44
CA ALA A 316 21.79 2.18 0.50
C ALA A 316 21.08 0.82 0.58
N GLY A 317 19.75 0.79 0.63
CA GLY A 317 18.98 -0.46 0.66
C GLY A 317 19.13 -1.32 -0.60
N LYS A 318 19.30 -0.70 -1.78
CA LYS A 318 19.55 -1.43 -3.03
C LYS A 318 20.94 -2.06 -3.07
N ILE A 319 21.91 -1.34 -2.51
CA ILE A 319 23.29 -1.83 -2.35
C ILE A 319 23.29 -3.03 -1.39
N GLN A 320 22.63 -2.91 -0.22
CA GLN A 320 22.45 -4.01 0.72
C GLN A 320 21.79 -5.23 0.08
N ALA A 321 20.72 -5.05 -0.70
CA ALA A 321 20.04 -6.15 -1.36
C ALA A 321 20.92 -6.85 -2.41
N SER A 322 21.65 -6.09 -3.23
CA SER A 322 22.53 -6.65 -4.27
C SER A 322 23.68 -7.44 -3.66
N VAL A 323 24.25 -6.95 -2.54
CA VAL A 323 25.33 -7.63 -1.83
C VAL A 323 24.84 -8.86 -1.08
N CYS A 324 23.64 -8.79 -0.48
CA CYS A 324 23.01 -9.95 0.16
C CYS A 324 22.82 -11.10 -0.83
N LEU A 325 22.33 -10.81 -2.04
CA LEU A 325 22.14 -11.83 -3.07
C LEU A 325 23.47 -12.42 -3.53
N MET A 326 24.49 -11.60 -3.77
CA MET A 326 25.83 -12.10 -4.11
C MET A 326 26.38 -13.04 -3.02
N LEU A 327 26.31 -12.65 -1.76
CA LEU A 327 26.79 -13.47 -0.64
C LEU A 327 25.96 -14.75 -0.48
N ALA A 328 24.66 -14.68 -0.76
CA ALA A 328 23.77 -15.83 -0.71
C ALA A 328 24.13 -16.86 -1.77
N GLU A 329 24.34 -16.43 -3.02
CA GLU A 329 24.81 -17.28 -4.11
C GLU A 329 26.21 -17.85 -3.85
N ALA A 330 27.10 -17.05 -3.25
CA ALA A 330 28.47 -17.47 -2.96
C ALA A 330 28.56 -18.55 -1.87
N PHE A 331 27.75 -18.47 -0.81
CA PHE A 331 27.98 -19.27 0.41
C PHE A 331 26.78 -20.08 0.90
N THR A 332 25.60 -19.92 0.31
CA THR A 332 24.36 -20.52 0.82
C THR A 332 23.45 -21.09 -0.26
N ASN A 333 23.98 -21.29 -1.48
CA ASN A 333 23.22 -21.74 -2.66
C ASN A 333 21.96 -20.89 -2.89
N GLY A 334 22.12 -19.56 -2.82
CA GLY A 334 21.05 -18.59 -3.05
C GLY A 334 20.11 -18.34 -1.85
N ASN A 335 20.34 -18.97 -0.69
CA ASN A 335 19.51 -18.75 0.50
C ASN A 335 19.89 -17.47 1.27
N ALA A 336 19.39 -16.32 0.80
CA ALA A 336 19.61 -15.01 1.41
C ALA A 336 19.22 -14.93 2.90
N GLY A 337 18.28 -15.77 3.37
CA GLY A 337 17.89 -15.84 4.77
C GLY A 337 19.01 -16.33 5.71
N LYS A 338 19.97 -17.10 5.19
CA LYS A 338 21.15 -17.57 5.93
C LYS A 338 22.28 -16.53 6.02
N ILE A 339 22.22 -15.46 5.21
CA ILE A 339 23.18 -14.34 5.26
C ILE A 339 22.64 -13.19 6.11
N GLN A 340 21.33 -12.99 6.18
CA GLN A 340 20.70 -11.89 6.90
C GLN A 340 20.49 -12.15 8.40
N GLY A 341 21.24 -13.07 9.03
CA GLY A 341 20.91 -13.57 10.37
C GLY A 341 20.50 -12.46 11.36
N MET A 342 19.51 -12.80 12.18
CA MET A 342 18.67 -11.90 12.98
C MET A 342 19.43 -10.74 13.67
N THR A 343 19.22 -9.52 13.18
CA THR A 343 19.29 -8.25 13.96
C THR A 343 18.24 -7.34 13.33
N GLY A 344 17.25 -6.78 14.03
CA GLY A 344 17.37 -5.97 15.25
C GLY A 344 17.20 -4.50 14.86
N TYR A 345 16.07 -3.92 15.24
CA TYR A 345 15.61 -2.52 15.08
C TYR A 345 16.67 -1.40 15.00
N VAL A 346 16.39 -0.34 14.22
CA VAL A 346 16.66 1.07 14.61
C VAL A 346 15.56 1.99 14.06
N GLU A 347 14.85 2.65 14.98
CA GLU A 347 13.99 3.80 14.74
C GLU A 347 14.79 5.04 14.33
N GLY A 348 14.17 5.92 13.52
CA GLY A 348 14.52 7.34 13.50
C GLY A 348 14.66 7.98 12.12
N GLY A 349 13.63 8.76 11.75
CA GLY A 349 13.79 9.98 10.94
C GLY A 349 13.23 9.92 9.51
N TRP A 350 11.97 10.28 9.31
CA TRP A 350 11.48 11.61 8.91
C TRP A 350 9.95 11.49 8.77
N GLN A 351 9.23 12.09 9.71
CA GLN A 351 7.78 12.25 9.64
C GLN A 351 7.45 13.21 8.49
N ASN A 352 6.66 12.74 7.52
CA ASN A 352 5.71 13.63 6.87
C ASN A 352 4.49 13.66 7.78
N GLU A 353 4.26 14.78 8.45
CA GLU A 353 3.13 14.97 9.38
C GLU A 353 1.75 15.04 8.69
N ASP A 354 1.65 14.80 7.38
CA ASP A 354 0.37 14.90 6.63
C ASP A 354 -0.17 13.58 6.05
N GLU A 355 0.43 12.41 6.29
CA GLU A 355 -0.08 11.14 5.74
C GLU A 355 -0.83 10.30 6.78
N ALA A 356 -2.12 10.65 6.99
CA ALA A 356 -3.07 10.00 7.89
C ALA A 356 -2.75 8.52 8.20
N VAL A 357 -2.41 8.28 9.47
CA VAL A 357 -2.53 6.98 10.13
C VAL A 357 -3.96 6.50 9.86
N ILE A 358 -4.11 5.25 9.39
CA ILE A 358 -5.44 4.67 9.26
C ILE A 358 -5.99 4.57 10.66
N ASP A 359 -7.10 5.28 10.92
CA ASP A 359 -7.87 5.06 12.14
C ASP A 359 -8.39 3.62 12.12
N ILE A 360 -7.85 2.84 13.05
CA ILE A 360 -8.02 1.39 13.08
C ILE A 360 -9.37 1.03 13.70
N GLY A 361 -9.86 1.87 14.63
CA GLY A 361 -11.23 1.78 15.14
C GLY A 361 -12.21 2.03 14.01
N ALA A 362 -12.07 3.16 13.32
CA ALA A 362 -12.94 3.48 12.17
C ALA A 362 -12.90 2.43 11.05
N LEU A 363 -11.74 1.80 10.81
CA LEU A 363 -11.62 0.67 9.87
C LEU A 363 -12.37 -0.57 10.39
N GLY A 364 -12.21 -0.90 11.67
CA GLY A 364 -12.92 -1.98 12.33
C GLY A 364 -14.44 -1.79 12.29
N ASP A 365 -14.91 -0.58 12.56
CA ASP A 365 -16.33 -0.22 12.55
C ASP A 365 -16.92 -0.38 11.16
N ALA A 366 -16.25 0.18 10.14
CA ALA A 366 -16.70 0.06 8.76
C ALA A 366 -16.76 -1.41 8.30
N LEU A 367 -15.73 -2.20 8.63
CA LEU A 367 -15.68 -3.62 8.28
C LEU A 367 -16.74 -4.44 9.02
N SER A 368 -16.97 -4.16 10.30
CA SER A 368 -18.01 -4.79 11.12
C SER A 368 -19.40 -4.49 10.57
N TYR A 369 -19.65 -3.24 10.18
CA TYR A 369 -20.90 -2.83 9.54
C TYR A 369 -21.18 -3.63 8.26
N TYR A 370 -20.20 -3.72 7.34
CA TYR A 370 -20.36 -4.50 6.11
C TYR A 370 -20.59 -5.99 6.40
N TYR A 371 -19.84 -6.55 7.35
CA TYR A 371 -19.94 -7.97 7.67
C TYR A 371 -21.30 -8.33 8.31
N GLN A 372 -21.75 -7.55 9.30
CA GLN A 372 -23.07 -7.69 9.94
C GLN A 372 -24.21 -7.60 8.94
N PHE A 373 -24.12 -6.63 8.03
CA PHE A 373 -25.11 -6.47 6.97
C PHE A 373 -25.14 -7.69 6.05
N PHE A 374 -23.97 -8.14 5.57
CA PHE A 374 -23.85 -9.33 4.73
C PHE A 374 -24.46 -10.56 5.42
N GLU A 375 -24.08 -10.83 6.66
CA GLU A 375 -24.51 -12.02 7.40
C GLU A 375 -26.03 -12.06 7.60
N GLN A 376 -26.60 -10.97 8.13
CA GLN A 376 -28.02 -10.94 8.47
C GLN A 376 -28.92 -10.90 7.23
N VAL A 377 -28.53 -10.17 6.19
CA VAL A 377 -29.27 -10.16 4.92
C VAL A 377 -29.17 -11.52 4.25
N THR A 378 -28.00 -12.16 4.26
CA THR A 378 -27.85 -13.51 3.69
C THR A 378 -28.73 -14.51 4.44
N ASN A 379 -28.74 -14.46 5.77
CA ASN A 379 -29.62 -15.29 6.58
C ASN A 379 -31.10 -15.02 6.26
N PHE A 380 -31.52 -13.75 6.19
CA PHE A 380 -32.88 -13.36 5.80
C PHE A 380 -33.31 -13.96 4.45
N LEU A 381 -32.42 -13.91 3.46
CA LEU A 381 -32.69 -14.41 2.11
C LEU A 381 -32.70 -15.94 2.05
N LEU A 382 -31.65 -16.60 2.55
CA LEU A 382 -31.49 -18.06 2.43
C LEU A 382 -32.44 -18.84 3.34
N GLU A 383 -32.84 -18.27 4.49
CA GLU A 383 -33.82 -18.87 5.39
C GLU A 383 -35.26 -18.47 5.04
N HIS A 384 -35.47 -17.81 3.90
CA HIS A 384 -36.79 -17.39 3.41
C HIS A 384 -37.62 -16.63 4.47
N LYS A 385 -36.97 -15.73 5.22
CA LYS A 385 -37.67 -14.94 6.25
C LYS A 385 -38.63 -13.94 5.60
N PRO A 386 -39.78 -13.66 6.22
CA PRO A 386 -40.74 -12.70 5.69
C PRO A 386 -40.28 -11.26 5.92
N TYR A 387 -40.62 -10.36 4.99
CA TYR A 387 -40.66 -8.93 5.24
C TYR A 387 -41.87 -8.55 6.12
N PRO A 388 -41.79 -7.45 6.91
CA PRO A 388 -40.58 -6.71 7.25
C PRO A 388 -39.63 -7.55 8.11
N CYS A 389 -38.31 -7.28 8.06
CA CYS A 389 -37.35 -8.00 8.89
C CYS A 389 -36.37 -7.02 9.53
N ALA A 390 -36.26 -7.06 10.86
CA ALA A 390 -35.28 -6.27 11.60
C ALA A 390 -33.89 -6.90 11.53
N ILE A 391 -32.88 -6.06 11.31
CA ILE A 391 -31.47 -6.41 11.40
C ILE A 391 -30.76 -5.41 12.31
N LYS A 392 -29.73 -5.88 13.02
CA LYS A 392 -28.93 -5.06 13.94
C LYS A 392 -27.61 -4.69 13.30
N LEU A 393 -27.34 -3.42 13.10
CA LEU A 393 -26.06 -2.92 12.62
C LEU A 393 -25.32 -2.20 13.75
N LEU A 394 -24.01 -2.02 13.60
CA LEU A 394 -23.08 -1.64 14.67
C LEU A 394 -23.59 -0.55 15.62
N GLU A 395 -24.14 0.53 15.08
CA GLU A 395 -24.61 1.69 15.87
C GLU A 395 -26.12 1.93 15.78
N HIS A 396 -26.84 1.13 14.98
CA HIS A 396 -28.27 1.34 14.75
C HIS A 396 -28.97 0.10 14.21
N ASP A 397 -30.26 -0.01 14.49
CA ASP A 397 -31.10 -1.01 13.86
C ASP A 397 -31.50 -0.57 12.44
N ALA A 398 -31.84 -1.55 11.61
CA ALA A 398 -32.43 -1.32 10.30
C ALA A 398 -33.57 -2.29 10.04
N ILE A 399 -34.55 -1.86 9.25
CA ILE A 399 -35.67 -2.69 8.84
C ILE A 399 -35.58 -2.94 7.35
N LEU A 400 -35.51 -4.21 6.98
CA LEU A 400 -35.59 -4.67 5.60
C LEU A 400 -37.04 -4.66 5.17
N VAL A 401 -37.31 -4.07 4.01
CA VAL A 401 -38.63 -3.98 3.38
C VAL A 401 -38.48 -4.24 1.89
N PRO A 402 -39.56 -4.64 1.18
CA PRO A 402 -39.51 -4.67 -0.28
C PRO A 402 -39.28 -3.27 -0.84
N GLN A 403 -38.66 -3.22 -2.02
CA GLN A 403 -38.43 -2.00 -2.78
C GLN A 403 -39.79 -1.42 -3.21
N ILE A 404 -40.12 -0.26 -2.67
CA ILE A 404 -41.35 0.48 -2.96
C ILE A 404 -40.97 1.75 -3.73
N PRO A 405 -41.76 2.18 -4.73
CA PRO A 405 -41.47 3.41 -5.46
C PRO A 405 -41.27 4.59 -4.51
N ALA A 406 -40.13 5.28 -4.67
CA ALA A 406 -39.70 6.42 -3.86
C ALA A 406 -39.33 6.14 -2.38
N TYR A 407 -39.35 4.88 -1.92
CA TYR A 407 -38.88 4.49 -0.58
C TYR A 407 -37.69 3.52 -0.67
N PRO A 408 -36.71 3.61 0.25
CA PRO A 408 -35.57 2.69 0.27
C PRO A 408 -35.98 1.28 0.75
N GLN A 409 -35.37 0.24 0.17
CA GLN A 409 -35.53 -1.16 0.60
C GLN A 409 -34.90 -1.48 1.98
N ILE A 410 -34.10 -0.56 2.52
CA ILE A 410 -33.51 -0.64 3.86
C ILE A 410 -33.86 0.64 4.59
N MET A 411 -34.60 0.53 5.66
CA MET A 411 -35.06 1.64 6.49
C MET A 411 -34.10 1.82 7.65
N THR A 412 -33.54 3.02 7.79
CA THR A 412 -32.62 3.38 8.87
C THR A 412 -33.05 4.70 9.51
N PRO A 413 -32.54 5.04 10.70
CA PRO A 413 -32.78 6.36 11.30
C PRO A 413 -32.33 7.53 10.40
N PHE A 414 -31.42 7.28 9.45
CA PHE A 414 -30.77 8.31 8.65
C PHE A 414 -31.45 8.62 7.32
N ASN A 415 -32.29 7.71 6.79
CA ASN A 415 -32.87 7.85 5.45
C ASN A 415 -34.37 8.20 5.41
N GLY A 416 -34.99 8.46 6.56
CA GLY A 416 -36.34 9.02 6.68
C GLY A 416 -36.32 10.54 6.87
N THR A 417 -36.41 11.32 5.78
CA THR A 417 -36.56 12.80 5.87
C THR A 417 -37.76 13.30 5.07
N ASN A 418 -38.48 14.28 5.64
CA ASN A 418 -39.61 15.13 5.18
C ASN A 418 -40.63 14.59 4.16
N ARG A 419 -40.22 14.03 3.02
CA ARG A 419 -41.12 13.48 1.98
C ARG A 419 -41.16 11.95 1.92
N PHE A 420 -40.23 11.27 2.60
CA PHE A 420 -40.08 9.81 2.58
C PHE A 420 -39.97 9.25 4.00
N ASP A 421 -40.64 9.87 4.97
CA ASP A 421 -40.64 9.40 6.35
C ASP A 421 -41.45 8.11 6.47
N TRP A 422 -40.75 6.99 6.38
CA TRP A 422 -41.33 5.65 6.42
C TRP A 422 -41.90 5.30 7.81
N ARG A 423 -41.51 6.01 8.88
CA ARG A 423 -42.01 5.81 10.27
C ARG A 423 -43.48 6.21 10.42
N ILE A 424 -44.03 6.89 9.42
CA ILE A 424 -45.47 7.15 9.30
C ILE A 424 -46.24 5.84 9.09
N TYR A 425 -45.65 4.89 8.36
CA TYR A 425 -46.31 3.64 7.96
C TYR A 425 -45.89 2.45 8.81
N PHE A 426 -44.68 2.45 9.36
CA PHE A 426 -44.17 1.39 10.24
C PHE A 426 -44.21 1.80 11.70
N ASP A 427 -44.58 0.86 12.56
CA ASP A 427 -44.37 0.97 13.99
C ASP A 427 -43.02 0.33 14.36
N PRO A 428 -42.01 1.13 14.74
CA PRO A 428 -40.69 0.58 15.07
C PRO A 428 -40.69 -0.28 16.33
N ASP A 429 -41.64 -0.10 17.25
CA ASP A 429 -41.70 -0.86 18.50
C ASP A 429 -42.32 -2.25 18.29
N VAL A 430 -43.21 -2.38 17.29
CA VAL A 430 -43.91 -3.63 16.95
C VAL A 430 -43.29 -4.32 15.73
N LEU A 431 -42.41 -3.62 15.00
CA LEU A 431 -41.79 -4.07 13.75
C LEU A 431 -42.80 -4.49 12.67
N ASP A 432 -43.94 -3.79 12.61
CA ASP A 432 -45.02 -4.08 11.67
C ASP A 432 -45.63 -2.79 11.10
N LEU A 433 -46.43 -2.93 10.04
CA LEU A 433 -47.18 -1.81 9.46
C LEU A 433 -48.27 -1.33 10.42
N ARG A 434 -48.42 -0.02 10.52
CA ARG A 434 -49.55 0.62 11.18
C ARG A 434 -50.81 0.35 10.37
N ASN A 435 -51.94 0.20 11.06
CA ASN A 435 -53.24 0.25 10.39
C ASN A 435 -53.55 1.68 9.89
N GLU A 436 -54.58 1.80 9.06
CA GLU A 436 -54.96 3.08 8.43
C GLU A 436 -55.23 4.19 9.47
N ALA A 437 -55.89 3.85 10.58
CA ALA A 437 -56.15 4.79 11.67
C ALA A 437 -54.85 5.30 12.30
N GLY A 438 -53.88 4.41 12.53
CA GLY A 438 -52.57 4.74 13.07
C GLY A 438 -51.77 5.64 12.14
N VAL A 439 -51.74 5.33 10.83
CA VAL A 439 -51.10 6.18 9.81
C VAL A 439 -51.71 7.57 9.78
N LYS A 440 -53.05 7.66 9.72
CA LYS A 440 -53.78 8.94 9.72
C LYS A 440 -53.48 9.74 10.99
N ALA A 441 -53.44 9.09 12.15
CA ALA A 441 -53.12 9.75 13.42
C ALA A 441 -51.70 10.35 13.42
N VAL A 442 -50.69 9.65 12.87
CA VAL A 442 -49.33 10.18 12.74
C VAL A 442 -49.31 11.41 11.81
N VAL A 443 -49.97 11.33 10.66
CA VAL A 443 -50.04 12.45 9.69
C VAL A 443 -50.72 13.68 10.31
N MET A 444 -51.82 13.48 11.03
CA MET A 444 -52.56 14.56 11.71
C MET A 444 -51.71 15.30 12.76
N ARG A 445 -50.77 14.60 13.42
CA ARG A 445 -49.86 15.20 14.40
C ARG A 445 -48.75 16.05 13.77
N SER A 446 -48.52 15.95 12.46
CA SER A 446 -47.44 16.71 11.80
C SER A 446 -47.75 18.21 11.69
N GLU A 447 -46.76 19.06 11.95
CA GLU A 447 -46.90 20.52 11.77
C GLU A 447 -47.29 20.89 10.33
N VAL A 448 -46.83 20.10 9.35
CA VAL A 448 -47.13 20.30 7.94
C VAL A 448 -48.63 20.16 7.70
N TYR A 449 -49.28 19.13 8.25
CA TYR A 449 -50.72 18.90 8.13
C TYR A 449 -51.54 20.05 8.74
N GLN A 450 -51.15 20.50 9.93
CA GLN A 450 -51.86 21.56 10.65
C GLN A 450 -51.85 22.91 9.92
N ARG A 451 -50.84 23.18 9.08
CA ARG A 451 -50.73 24.42 8.30
C ARG A 451 -51.45 24.39 6.94
N LYS A 452 -52.16 23.31 6.59
CA LYS A 452 -52.85 23.16 5.29
C LYS A 452 -54.34 23.46 5.39
N SER A 453 -54.93 23.85 4.26
CA SER A 453 -56.38 24.00 4.14
C SER A 453 -57.10 22.65 4.31
N PRO A 454 -58.37 22.62 4.73
CA PRO A 454 -59.13 21.38 4.93
C PRO A 454 -59.13 20.44 3.71
N ALA A 455 -59.26 21.00 2.50
CA ALA A 455 -59.19 20.22 1.25
C ALA A 455 -57.82 19.54 1.06
N LYS A 456 -56.72 20.21 1.42
CA LYS A 456 -55.37 19.65 1.35
C LYS A 456 -55.10 18.65 2.48
N GLN A 457 -55.69 18.85 3.66
CA GLN A 457 -55.62 17.89 4.77
C GLN A 457 -56.27 16.55 4.38
N ALA A 458 -57.48 16.58 3.80
CA ALA A 458 -58.14 15.38 3.30
C ALA A 458 -57.29 14.65 2.23
N LEU A 459 -56.70 15.39 1.29
CA LEU A 459 -55.80 14.83 0.28
C LEU A 459 -54.57 14.15 0.91
N MET A 460 -53.98 14.73 1.95
CA MET A 460 -52.84 14.15 2.66
C MET A 460 -53.20 12.85 3.37
N LEU A 461 -54.37 12.76 4.00
CA LEU A 461 -54.82 11.54 4.68
C LEU A 461 -55.13 10.41 3.69
N ASN A 462 -55.77 10.73 2.56
CA ASN A 462 -56.04 9.76 1.51
C ASN A 462 -54.72 9.27 0.88
N GLY A 463 -53.80 10.17 0.54
CA GLY A 463 -52.50 9.80 -0.01
C GLY A 463 -51.66 8.94 0.96
N ALA A 464 -51.78 9.14 2.27
CA ALA A 464 -51.14 8.30 3.26
C ALA A 464 -51.78 6.89 3.32
N ALA A 465 -53.11 6.78 3.26
CA ALA A 465 -53.79 5.49 3.19
C ALA A 465 -53.43 4.72 1.89
N ASP A 466 -53.39 5.40 0.74
CA ASP A 466 -52.98 4.81 -0.54
C ASP A 466 -51.53 4.31 -0.50
N THR A 467 -50.65 5.08 0.16
CA THR A 467 -49.25 4.69 0.35
C THR A 467 -49.16 3.46 1.25
N LEU A 468 -49.91 3.40 2.37
CA LEU A 468 -49.97 2.23 3.23
C LEU A 468 -50.43 0.97 2.45
N ASN A 469 -51.46 1.08 1.62
CA ASN A 469 -51.91 -0.02 0.77
C ASN A 469 -50.82 -0.49 -0.21
N THR A 470 -50.03 0.45 -0.73
CA THR A 470 -48.87 0.14 -1.57
C THR A 470 -47.80 -0.65 -0.80
N PHE A 471 -47.54 -0.29 0.47
CA PHE A 471 -46.67 -1.06 1.36
C PHE A 471 -47.19 -2.48 1.58
N CYS A 472 -48.46 -2.63 1.96
CA CYS A 472 -49.10 -3.94 2.18
C CYS A 472 -48.98 -4.85 0.94
N ALA A 473 -49.35 -4.32 -0.24
CA ALA A 473 -49.30 -5.07 -1.48
C ALA A 473 -47.87 -5.50 -1.86
N ALA A 474 -46.89 -4.62 -1.66
CA ALA A 474 -45.49 -4.93 -1.93
C ALA A 474 -44.95 -6.02 -0.99
N ILE A 475 -45.30 -5.98 0.30
CA ILE A 475 -44.89 -6.97 1.29
C ILE A 475 -45.51 -8.34 0.98
N LEU A 476 -46.82 -8.38 0.73
CA LEU A 476 -47.51 -9.63 0.38
C LEU A 476 -46.87 -10.28 -0.85
N LYS A 477 -46.62 -9.50 -1.90
CA LYS A 477 -46.02 -10.00 -3.13
C LYS A 477 -44.58 -10.48 -2.94
N ALA A 478 -43.77 -9.75 -2.18
CA ALA A 478 -42.38 -10.14 -1.92
C ALA A 478 -42.24 -11.30 -0.94
N ASN A 479 -43.26 -11.59 -0.13
CA ASN A 479 -43.30 -12.74 0.77
C ASN A 479 -43.89 -13.98 0.12
N SER A 480 -44.70 -13.84 -0.93
CA SER A 480 -45.22 -14.97 -1.70
C SER A 480 -44.23 -15.53 -2.73
N ASP A 481 -43.19 -14.77 -3.07
CA ASP A 481 -42.14 -15.17 -4.02
C ASP A 481 -40.75 -14.89 -3.43
N TYR A 482 -40.06 -15.95 -3.00
CA TYR A 482 -38.72 -15.83 -2.45
C TYR A 482 -37.65 -15.55 -3.51
N SER A 483 -37.93 -15.67 -4.81
CA SER A 483 -37.06 -15.20 -5.90
C SER A 483 -37.46 -13.81 -6.40
N HIS A 484 -38.35 -13.11 -5.70
CA HIS A 484 -38.84 -11.79 -6.12
C HIS A 484 -37.66 -10.82 -6.30
N ASN A 485 -37.70 -9.99 -7.35
CA ASN A 485 -36.58 -9.13 -7.75
C ASN A 485 -36.06 -8.20 -6.62
N THR A 486 -36.92 -7.83 -5.67
CA THR A 486 -36.51 -7.03 -4.50
C THR A 486 -35.60 -7.77 -3.52
N ARG A 487 -35.77 -9.09 -3.40
CA ARG A 487 -34.92 -9.96 -2.58
C ARG A 487 -33.58 -10.17 -3.27
N LEU A 488 -33.62 -10.42 -4.59
CA LEU A 488 -32.41 -10.52 -5.41
C LEU A 488 -31.60 -9.21 -5.38
N SER A 489 -32.24 -8.04 -5.48
CA SER A 489 -31.55 -6.73 -5.39
C SER A 489 -30.92 -6.48 -4.02
N LEU A 490 -31.57 -6.95 -2.96
CA LEU A 490 -31.01 -6.90 -1.60
C LEU A 490 -29.82 -7.86 -1.46
N GLY A 491 -29.88 -9.04 -2.08
CA GLY A 491 -28.76 -9.99 -2.15
C GLY A 491 -27.55 -9.43 -2.90
N VAL A 492 -27.75 -8.73 -4.02
CA VAL A 492 -26.66 -7.99 -4.71
C VAL A 492 -25.98 -7.01 -3.76
N LEU A 493 -26.75 -6.31 -2.92
CA LEU A 493 -26.19 -5.36 -1.95
C LEU A 493 -25.40 -6.08 -0.84
N ALA A 494 -25.86 -7.23 -0.37
CA ALA A 494 -25.10 -8.07 0.57
C ALA A 494 -23.79 -8.60 -0.05
N MET A 495 -23.80 -8.99 -1.33
CA MET A 495 -22.58 -9.34 -2.06
C MET A 495 -21.60 -8.15 -2.14
N GLN A 496 -22.11 -6.93 -2.34
CA GLN A 496 -21.28 -5.71 -2.34
C GLN A 496 -20.68 -5.40 -0.96
N ALA A 497 -21.41 -5.63 0.12
CA ALA A 497 -20.85 -5.57 1.47
C ALA A 497 -19.72 -6.59 1.65
N TYR A 498 -19.95 -7.84 1.22
CA TYR A 498 -18.92 -8.87 1.32
C TYR A 498 -17.69 -8.59 0.43
N PHE A 499 -17.86 -7.90 -0.69
CA PHE A 499 -16.73 -7.41 -1.50
C PHE A 499 -15.80 -6.50 -0.69
N MET A 500 -16.35 -5.58 0.10
CA MET A 500 -15.57 -4.67 0.96
C MET A 500 -14.77 -5.46 2.01
N VAL A 501 -15.40 -6.47 2.62
CA VAL A 501 -14.76 -7.40 3.56
C VAL A 501 -13.64 -8.20 2.87
N MET A 502 -13.92 -8.77 1.70
CA MET A 502 -12.97 -9.58 0.94
C MET A 502 -11.77 -8.78 0.43
N MET A 503 -11.93 -7.49 0.10
CA MET A 503 -10.80 -6.62 -0.24
C MET A 503 -9.80 -6.49 0.92
N ASP A 504 -10.28 -6.41 2.16
CA ASP A 504 -9.43 -6.36 3.35
C ASP A 504 -8.78 -7.72 3.63
N ILE A 505 -9.60 -8.79 3.72
CA ILE A 505 -9.15 -10.15 4.01
C ILE A 505 -8.10 -10.62 3.02
N THR A 506 -8.29 -10.36 1.72
CA THR A 506 -7.36 -10.83 0.68
C THR A 506 -6.24 -9.83 0.42
N GLY A 507 -6.46 -8.53 0.68
CA GLY A 507 -5.55 -7.45 0.27
C GLY A 507 -5.53 -7.23 -1.24
N LEU A 508 -6.49 -7.78 -1.98
CA LEU A 508 -6.63 -7.61 -3.42
C LEU A 508 -6.92 -6.15 -3.78
N ASN A 509 -6.50 -5.75 -4.99
CA ASN A 509 -6.94 -4.45 -5.50
C ASN A 509 -8.35 -4.59 -6.09
N ASP A 510 -9.10 -3.50 -6.07
CA ASP A 510 -10.51 -3.43 -6.50
C ASP A 510 -10.75 -4.14 -7.84
N VAL A 511 -9.97 -3.79 -8.87
CA VAL A 511 -10.05 -4.41 -10.21
C VAL A 511 -9.85 -5.92 -10.15
N THR A 512 -8.78 -6.37 -9.48
CA THR A 512 -8.45 -7.81 -9.44
C THR A 512 -9.49 -8.64 -8.69
N LEU A 513 -10.16 -8.09 -7.66
CA LEU A 513 -11.24 -8.79 -7.00
C LEU A 513 -12.53 -8.76 -7.83
N ALA A 514 -12.86 -7.61 -8.43
CA ALA A 514 -14.07 -7.43 -9.21
C ALA A 514 -14.07 -8.27 -10.49
N THR A 515 -12.93 -8.36 -11.18
CA THR A 515 -12.78 -9.13 -12.44
C THR A 515 -12.27 -10.55 -12.20
N MET A 516 -12.49 -11.10 -11.01
CA MET A 516 -12.01 -12.44 -10.68
C MET A 516 -12.81 -13.49 -11.45
N PRO A 517 -12.19 -14.28 -12.34
CA PRO A 517 -12.87 -15.33 -13.08
C PRO A 517 -13.47 -16.36 -12.12
N TRP A 518 -14.71 -16.74 -12.37
CA TRP A 518 -15.43 -17.71 -11.56
C TRP A 518 -16.54 -18.38 -12.38
N SER A 519 -16.90 -19.61 -12.03
CA SER A 519 -18.01 -20.34 -12.63
C SER A 519 -18.92 -20.89 -11.54
N ASP A 520 -20.15 -21.22 -11.90
CA ASP A 520 -21.12 -21.77 -10.96
C ASP A 520 -20.75 -23.19 -10.51
N GLU A 521 -19.96 -23.91 -11.32
CA GLU A 521 -19.33 -25.19 -10.94
C GLU A 521 -18.31 -25.00 -9.80
N ASN A 522 -17.61 -23.86 -9.78
CA ASN A 522 -16.68 -23.54 -8.69
C ASN A 522 -17.43 -23.27 -7.37
N ASP A 523 -18.67 -22.77 -7.42
CA ASP A 523 -19.49 -22.57 -6.22
C ASP A 523 -19.69 -23.91 -5.48
N LEU A 524 -20.07 -24.95 -6.21
CA LEU A 524 -20.32 -26.30 -5.67
C LEU A 524 -19.01 -26.98 -5.24
N PHE A 525 -17.96 -26.89 -6.05
CA PHE A 525 -16.67 -27.55 -5.76
C PHE A 525 -16.03 -27.06 -4.45
N GLU A 526 -16.09 -25.77 -4.16
CA GLU A 526 -15.49 -25.18 -2.95
C GLU A 526 -16.37 -25.35 -1.69
N GLU A 527 -17.67 -25.61 -1.86
CA GLU A 527 -18.56 -26.06 -0.77
C GLU A 527 -18.14 -27.45 -0.26
N ASP A 528 -17.68 -28.34 -1.16
CA ASP A 528 -17.44 -29.77 -0.89
C ASP A 528 -15.97 -30.13 -0.53
N ASN A 529 -14.94 -29.42 -0.99
CA ASN A 529 -13.52 -29.76 -0.76
C ASN A 529 -12.82 -28.91 0.33
N GLY A 530 -12.01 -29.49 1.25
CA GLY A 530 -11.20 -28.81 2.29
C GLY A 530 -9.68 -28.84 1.98
N ASP A 531 -8.88 -27.77 2.09
CA ASP A 531 -8.45 -27.08 3.33
C ASP A 531 -8.17 -25.55 3.17
N SER A 532 -8.18 -25.02 1.94
CA SER A 532 -8.07 -23.57 1.63
C SER A 532 -8.65 -23.28 0.24
N VAL A 533 -9.34 -22.15 0.05
CA VAL A 533 -9.88 -21.76 -1.27
C VAL A 533 -8.79 -21.04 -2.04
N LYS A 534 -8.46 -21.51 -3.25
CA LYS A 534 -7.48 -20.85 -4.14
C LYS A 534 -8.20 -20.06 -5.22
N LEU A 535 -8.21 -18.74 -5.07
CA LEU A 535 -8.69 -17.81 -6.08
C LEU A 535 -7.63 -17.62 -7.17
N ARG A 536 -7.97 -17.86 -8.43
CA ARG A 536 -7.07 -17.66 -9.58
C ARG A 536 -7.52 -16.46 -10.41
N ASN A 537 -6.58 -15.62 -10.84
CA ASN A 537 -6.85 -14.51 -11.76
C ASN A 537 -5.69 -14.33 -12.75
N ILE A 538 -5.95 -13.79 -13.94
CA ILE A 538 -4.96 -13.53 -14.98
C ILE A 538 -4.73 -12.01 -15.09
N LYS A 539 -3.50 -11.55 -14.84
CA LYS A 539 -3.15 -10.13 -14.98
C LYS A 539 -2.70 -9.81 -16.41
N HIS A 540 -3.63 -9.44 -17.28
CA HIS A 540 -3.32 -9.04 -18.67
C HIS A 540 -2.33 -7.86 -18.75
N ARG A 541 -2.46 -6.85 -17.88
CA ARG A 541 -1.52 -5.70 -17.81
C ARG A 541 -0.09 -6.03 -17.35
N ALA A 542 0.16 -7.27 -16.94
CA ALA A 542 1.46 -7.76 -16.50
C ALA A 542 1.97 -8.91 -17.40
N GLY A 543 1.57 -8.91 -18.68
CA GLY A 543 1.97 -9.92 -19.65
C GLY A 543 1.24 -11.26 -19.49
N GLY A 544 0.00 -11.27 -18.97
CA GLY A 544 -0.80 -12.48 -18.83
C GLY A 544 -0.42 -13.39 -17.65
N LYS A 545 0.30 -12.87 -16.66
CA LYS A 545 0.71 -13.66 -15.48
C LYS A 545 -0.50 -14.20 -14.72
N VAL A 546 -0.55 -15.52 -14.51
CA VAL A 546 -1.51 -16.19 -13.62
C VAL A 546 -1.16 -15.89 -12.18
N VAL A 547 -2.18 -15.63 -11.38
CA VAL A 547 -2.06 -15.13 -10.04
C VAL A 547 -3.01 -15.90 -9.14
N GLU A 548 -2.45 -16.57 -8.14
CA GLU A 548 -3.23 -17.31 -7.14
C GLU A 548 -3.27 -16.55 -5.80
N PHE A 549 -4.41 -16.63 -5.11
CA PHE A 549 -4.62 -16.14 -3.75
C PHE A 549 -5.29 -17.21 -2.93
N SER A 550 -4.86 -17.43 -1.69
CA SER A 550 -5.58 -18.29 -0.75
C SER A 550 -6.49 -17.45 0.14
N ILE A 551 -7.73 -17.90 0.33
CA ILE A 551 -8.55 -17.46 1.45
C ILE A 551 -8.09 -18.26 2.67
N GLN A 552 -7.74 -17.57 3.76
CA GLN A 552 -7.34 -18.23 4.99
C GLN A 552 -8.50 -19.08 5.52
N ARG A 553 -8.18 -20.23 6.14
CA ARG A 553 -9.16 -21.21 6.61
C ARG A 553 -10.24 -20.58 7.51
N LYS A 554 -9.87 -19.60 8.35
CA LYS A 554 -10.81 -18.90 9.26
C LYS A 554 -11.91 -18.12 8.53
N PHE A 555 -11.67 -17.66 7.30
CA PHE A 555 -12.66 -16.94 6.48
C PHE A 555 -13.36 -17.83 5.45
N LYS A 556 -13.04 -19.13 5.41
CA LYS A 556 -13.70 -20.06 4.51
C LYS A 556 -15.21 -20.20 4.81
N PRO A 557 -15.67 -20.31 6.06
CA PRO A 557 -17.10 -20.41 6.34
C PRO A 557 -17.90 -19.23 5.78
N SER A 558 -17.43 -18.00 5.99
CA SER A 558 -18.09 -16.80 5.44
C SER A 558 -18.03 -16.74 3.93
N PHE A 559 -16.94 -17.24 3.32
CA PHE A 559 -16.84 -17.34 1.88
C PHE A 559 -17.85 -18.35 1.30
N ILE A 560 -18.03 -19.51 1.93
CA ILE A 560 -19.07 -20.48 1.55
C ILE A 560 -20.46 -19.85 1.65
N THR A 561 -20.75 -19.12 2.74
CA THR A 561 -22.01 -18.38 2.88
C THR A 561 -22.21 -17.38 1.74
N PHE A 562 -21.14 -16.72 1.31
CA PHE A 562 -21.17 -15.82 0.14
C PHE A 562 -21.46 -16.58 -1.16
N LEU A 563 -20.88 -17.76 -1.39
CA LEU A 563 -21.16 -18.56 -2.59
C LEU A 563 -22.64 -19.01 -2.64
N LYS A 564 -23.21 -19.41 -1.49
CA LYS A 564 -24.63 -19.72 -1.37
C LYS A 564 -25.51 -18.52 -1.70
N LEU A 565 -25.18 -17.34 -1.16
CA LEU A 565 -25.85 -16.09 -1.51
C LEU A 565 -25.73 -15.78 -3.01
N ARG A 566 -24.53 -15.91 -3.57
CA ARG A 566 -24.26 -15.67 -4.99
C ARG A 566 -25.15 -16.53 -5.87
N ARG A 567 -25.23 -17.83 -5.59
CA ARG A 567 -26.10 -18.79 -6.30
C ARG A 567 -27.58 -18.40 -6.18
N TYR A 568 -28.02 -18.01 -4.99
CA TYR A 568 -29.39 -17.51 -4.78
C TYR A 568 -29.69 -16.27 -5.64
N VAL A 569 -28.77 -15.28 -5.67
CA VAL A 569 -28.94 -14.05 -6.46
C VAL A 569 -28.90 -14.31 -7.97
N LEU A 570 -28.13 -15.29 -8.41
CA LEU A 570 -28.08 -15.70 -9.81
C LEU A 570 -29.41 -16.26 -10.31
N ASP A 571 -30.19 -16.92 -9.44
CA ASP A 571 -31.54 -17.40 -9.76
C ASP A 571 -31.58 -18.18 -11.09
N GLY A 572 -30.63 -19.11 -11.27
CA GLY A 572 -30.47 -19.92 -12.48
C GLY A 572 -29.78 -19.25 -13.68
N ASN A 573 -29.37 -17.99 -13.58
CA ASN A 573 -28.53 -17.32 -14.58
C ASN A 573 -27.04 -17.62 -14.30
N SER A 574 -26.18 -17.52 -15.32
CA SER A 574 -24.74 -17.73 -15.18
C SER A 574 -23.95 -16.43 -15.19
N CYS A 575 -22.82 -16.37 -14.47
CA CYS A 575 -21.87 -15.27 -14.58
C CYS A 575 -20.42 -15.77 -14.48
N ASP A 576 -19.55 -15.27 -15.37
CA ASP A 576 -18.14 -15.64 -15.53
C ASP A 576 -17.20 -14.99 -14.50
N THR A 577 -17.75 -14.22 -13.56
CA THR A 577 -17.02 -13.50 -12.52
C THR A 577 -17.59 -13.79 -11.14
N LEU A 578 -16.69 -13.75 -10.14
CA LEU A 578 -17.02 -13.99 -8.73
C LEU A 578 -18.02 -12.94 -8.21
N TYR A 579 -17.84 -11.69 -8.64
CA TYR A 579 -18.70 -10.56 -8.29
C TYR A 579 -19.36 -9.99 -9.54
N PHE A 580 -20.65 -9.66 -9.42
CA PHE A 580 -21.43 -9.04 -10.48
C PHE A 580 -22.39 -7.99 -9.91
N THR A 581 -23.10 -7.32 -10.80
CA THR A 581 -24.17 -6.38 -10.45
C THR A 581 -25.42 -6.68 -11.26
N GLY A 582 -26.57 -6.21 -10.76
CA GLY A 582 -27.86 -6.45 -11.39
C GLY A 582 -28.45 -7.81 -11.03
N THR A 583 -29.66 -8.06 -11.53
CA THR A 583 -30.47 -9.25 -11.27
C THR A 583 -31.09 -9.76 -12.58
N GLY A 584 -31.41 -11.06 -12.64
CA GLY A 584 -31.95 -11.71 -13.84
C GLY A 584 -31.12 -11.41 -15.10
N LYS A 585 -31.78 -10.99 -16.18
CA LYS A 585 -31.13 -10.67 -17.47
C LYS A 585 -30.10 -9.53 -17.41
N ASN A 586 -30.04 -8.75 -16.32
CA ASN A 586 -29.11 -7.65 -16.15
C ASN A 586 -27.84 -8.04 -15.38
N ILE A 587 -27.69 -9.31 -14.97
CA ILE A 587 -26.49 -9.82 -14.30
C ILE A 587 -25.29 -9.64 -15.22
N LYS A 588 -24.40 -8.72 -14.84
CA LYS A 588 -23.10 -8.50 -15.50
C LYS A 588 -22.18 -7.65 -14.65
N LEU A 589 -20.89 -7.74 -14.95
CA LEU A 589 -19.90 -6.77 -14.51
C LEU A 589 -19.78 -5.64 -15.56
N THR A 590 -20.26 -4.43 -15.23
CA THR A 590 -20.15 -3.28 -16.17
C THR A 590 -18.71 -2.76 -16.30
N GLY A 591 -18.35 -2.19 -17.45
CA GLY A 591 -16.96 -1.77 -17.75
C GLY A 591 -16.36 -0.70 -16.82
N SER A 592 -17.19 0.02 -16.07
CA SER A 592 -16.71 0.96 -15.06
C SER A 592 -16.27 0.28 -13.74
N TYR A 593 -16.80 -0.91 -13.46
CA TYR A 593 -16.33 -1.77 -12.36
C TYR A 593 -15.01 -2.47 -12.71
N GLN A 594 -14.82 -2.83 -13.98
CA GLN A 594 -13.57 -3.39 -14.51
C GLN A 594 -12.37 -2.43 -14.41
N ASN A 595 -12.62 -1.13 -14.19
CA ASN A 595 -11.61 -0.08 -14.05
C ASN A 595 -11.35 0.35 -12.58
N GLY A 596 -11.91 -0.36 -11.59
CA GLY A 596 -11.57 -0.19 -10.17
C GLY A 596 -12.54 0.70 -9.38
N GLY A 597 -13.80 0.78 -9.83
CA GLY A 597 -14.85 1.57 -9.19
C GLY A 597 -15.82 0.76 -8.32
N PHE A 598 -15.60 -0.55 -8.11
CA PHE A 598 -16.56 -1.41 -7.42
C PHE A 598 -16.71 -1.02 -5.94
N GLY A 599 -15.61 -0.93 -5.20
CA GLY A 599 -15.61 -0.59 -3.78
C GLY A 599 -16.11 0.83 -3.50
N VAL A 600 -15.71 1.82 -4.31
CA VAL A 600 -16.21 3.21 -4.16
C VAL A 600 -17.73 3.28 -4.32
N ARG A 601 -18.29 2.51 -5.24
CA ARG A 601 -19.74 2.51 -5.49
C ARG A 601 -20.49 1.77 -4.41
N ALA A 602 -20.00 0.59 -4.00
CA ALA A 602 -20.54 -0.14 -2.85
C ALA A 602 -20.59 0.80 -1.63
N TYR A 603 -19.46 1.45 -1.31
CA TYR A 603 -19.39 2.45 -0.25
C TYR A 603 -20.44 3.57 -0.40
N LYS A 604 -20.55 4.20 -1.58
CA LYS A 604 -21.52 5.27 -1.81
C LYS A 604 -22.97 4.82 -1.66
N GLU A 605 -23.28 3.57 -2.01
CA GLU A 605 -24.61 3.02 -1.77
C GLU A 605 -24.86 2.84 -0.27
N PHE A 606 -23.89 2.29 0.47
CA PHE A 606 -24.01 2.12 1.93
C PHE A 606 -24.02 3.44 2.71
N GLN A 607 -23.35 4.48 2.21
CA GLN A 607 -23.36 5.80 2.82
C GLN A 607 -24.78 6.44 2.86
N ARG A 608 -25.71 5.96 2.03
CA ARG A 608 -27.13 6.39 2.09
C ARG A 608 -27.87 5.81 3.29
N TYR A 609 -27.39 4.69 3.83
CA TYR A 609 -27.97 3.99 4.98
C TYR A 609 -27.24 4.33 6.28
N TYR A 610 -25.95 4.68 6.19
CA TYR A 610 -25.15 5.12 7.33
C TYR A 610 -24.20 6.26 6.87
N PRO A 611 -24.59 7.53 7.07
CA PRO A 611 -23.83 8.69 6.56
C PRO A 611 -22.41 8.82 7.09
N ASP A 612 -22.18 8.35 8.32
CA ASP A 612 -20.90 8.42 9.04
C ASP A 612 -19.95 7.26 8.69
N LEU A 613 -20.38 6.35 7.80
CA LEU A 613 -19.55 5.25 7.33
C LEU A 613 -18.26 5.77 6.68
N ASN A 614 -17.13 5.22 7.07
CA ASN A 614 -15.82 5.60 6.52
C ASN A 614 -15.41 4.75 5.31
N TYR A 615 -14.84 5.39 4.28
CA TYR A 615 -14.31 4.69 3.10
C TYR A 615 -12.83 4.35 3.19
N PHE A 616 -12.54 3.04 3.14
CA PHE A 616 -11.19 2.51 3.04
C PHE A 616 -10.98 1.83 1.68
N GLY A 617 -10.50 2.59 0.71
CA GLY A 617 -10.20 2.04 -0.61
C GLY A 617 -9.03 1.05 -0.61
N SER A 618 -8.98 0.20 -1.64
CA SER A 618 -7.98 -0.89 -1.76
C SER A 618 -6.52 -0.47 -1.55
N ARG A 619 -6.13 0.77 -1.89
CA ARG A 619 -4.76 1.27 -1.61
C ARG A 619 -4.48 1.41 -0.12
N LYS A 620 -5.44 1.91 0.67
CA LYS A 620 -5.32 2.07 2.13
C LYS A 620 -5.29 0.69 2.79
N LEU A 621 -6.23 -0.19 2.44
CA LEU A 621 -6.30 -1.57 2.96
C LEU A 621 -5.03 -2.38 2.64
N ARG A 622 -4.55 -2.31 1.40
CA ARG A 622 -3.31 -3.00 1.00
C ARG A 622 -2.07 -2.45 1.71
N ARG A 623 -2.04 -1.15 2.01
CA ARG A 623 -0.96 -0.53 2.82
C ARG A 623 -1.02 -1.03 4.26
N PHE A 624 -2.21 -1.08 4.86
CA PHE A 624 -2.43 -1.63 6.20
C PHE A 624 -2.01 -3.10 6.29
N LYS A 625 -2.50 -3.96 5.38
CA LYS A 625 -2.15 -5.37 5.35
C LYS A 625 -0.65 -5.59 5.14
N LYS A 626 0.00 -4.75 4.33
CA LYS A 626 1.46 -4.73 4.19
C LYS A 626 2.14 -4.44 5.51
N GLN A 627 1.71 -3.41 6.24
CA GLN A 627 2.27 -3.06 7.55
C GLN A 627 2.09 -4.20 8.56
N TRP A 628 0.93 -4.85 8.58
CA TRP A 628 0.67 -6.00 9.43
C TRP A 628 1.56 -7.20 9.10
N ILE A 629 1.64 -7.61 7.81
CA ILE A 629 2.53 -8.71 7.39
C ILE A 629 3.97 -8.38 7.80
N MET A 630 4.40 -7.13 7.60
CA MET A 630 5.74 -6.69 7.98
C MET A 630 5.97 -6.74 9.49
N LYS A 631 4.96 -6.46 10.31
CA LYS A 631 5.03 -6.60 11.76
C LYS A 631 5.15 -8.07 12.17
N GLU A 632 4.24 -8.92 11.69
CA GLU A 632 4.18 -10.33 12.08
C GLU A 632 5.38 -11.15 11.55
N THR A 633 5.95 -10.71 10.43
CA THR A 633 7.13 -11.36 9.83
C THR A 633 8.46 -10.73 10.24
N ASN A 634 8.48 -9.83 11.24
CA ASN A 634 9.68 -9.11 11.68
C ASN A 634 10.46 -8.42 10.53
N GLY A 635 9.74 -7.77 9.61
CA GLY A 635 10.33 -6.95 8.56
C GLY A 635 10.71 -7.69 7.28
N ARG A 636 10.24 -8.92 7.05
CA ARG A 636 10.51 -9.69 5.82
C ARG A 636 9.75 -9.13 4.62
N THR A 637 10.35 -8.11 3.98
CA THR A 637 9.81 -7.40 2.81
C THR A 637 9.47 -8.30 1.62
N TYR A 638 10.21 -9.40 1.44
CA TYR A 638 9.95 -10.37 0.37
C TYR A 638 8.64 -11.14 0.61
N LEU A 639 8.28 -11.46 1.86
CA LEU A 639 7.01 -12.12 2.19
C LEU A 639 5.84 -11.17 1.94
N ALA A 640 5.96 -9.92 2.36
CA ALA A 640 4.96 -8.90 2.04
C ALA A 640 4.83 -8.66 0.53
N ALA A 641 5.94 -8.66 -0.21
CA ALA A 641 5.94 -8.52 -1.67
C ALA A 641 5.36 -9.75 -2.38
N LYS A 642 5.57 -10.97 -1.85
CA LYS A 642 5.01 -12.22 -2.36
C LYS A 642 3.50 -12.30 -2.11
N LEU A 643 3.07 -12.07 -0.86
CA LEU A 643 1.67 -12.09 -0.43
C LEU A 643 0.84 -10.98 -1.09
N LEU A 644 1.42 -9.79 -1.26
CA LEU A 644 0.77 -8.65 -1.92
C LEU A 644 1.21 -8.45 -3.37
N GLN A 645 1.96 -9.39 -3.94
CA GLN A 645 2.34 -9.46 -5.36
C GLN A 645 2.82 -8.14 -5.97
N HIS A 646 3.70 -7.45 -5.26
CA HIS A 646 4.44 -6.31 -5.76
C HIS A 646 5.81 -6.78 -6.28
N THR A 647 6.40 -6.03 -7.21
CA THR A 647 7.86 -6.11 -7.37
C THR A 647 8.50 -5.59 -6.09
N GLU A 648 9.58 -6.22 -5.63
CA GLU A 648 10.31 -5.85 -4.41
C GLU A 648 10.63 -4.33 -4.35
N SER A 649 10.87 -3.73 -5.52
CA SER A 649 11.08 -2.29 -5.70
C SER A 649 9.95 -1.37 -5.23
N ILE A 650 8.69 -1.82 -5.31
CA ILE A 650 7.49 -1.04 -4.89
C ILE A 650 7.20 -1.28 -3.40
N SER A 651 7.58 -2.44 -2.86
CA SER A 651 7.49 -2.72 -1.43
C SER A 651 8.47 -1.87 -0.59
N GLN A 652 9.57 -1.41 -1.17
CA GLN A 652 10.55 -0.57 -0.47
C GLN A 652 10.19 0.93 -0.45
N SER A 653 9.31 1.42 -1.34
CA SER A 653 9.12 2.87 -1.55
C SER A 653 8.06 3.55 -0.68
N ASN A 654 7.19 2.78 -0.03
CA ASN A 654 6.07 3.30 0.77
C ASN A 654 6.18 2.76 2.20
N TYR A 655 6.79 3.55 3.09
CA TYR A 655 6.97 3.24 4.51
C TYR A 655 6.17 4.27 5.35
N PRO A 656 5.01 3.89 5.92
CA PRO A 656 4.31 4.72 6.89
C PRO A 656 4.41 4.13 8.31
N ALA A 657 4.21 5.00 9.30
CA ALA A 657 4.22 4.73 10.74
C ALA A 657 3.43 3.48 11.18
N GLN A 658 3.84 2.91 12.32
CA GLN A 658 3.29 1.70 12.90
C GLN A 658 1.81 1.83 13.27
N PRO A 659 0.94 0.92 12.79
CA PRO A 659 -0.42 0.78 13.29
C PRO A 659 -0.52 -0.38 14.31
N LYS A 660 -1.32 -0.19 15.37
CA LYS A 660 -1.73 -1.25 16.31
C LYS A 660 -2.71 -2.20 15.61
N GLY A 661 -2.37 -3.47 15.44
CA GLY A 661 -3.10 -4.43 14.57
C GLY A 661 -4.51 -4.85 15.04
N GLU A 662 -5.46 -3.92 15.12
CA GLU A 662 -6.80 -4.14 15.68
C GLU A 662 -7.89 -4.49 14.64
N SER A 663 -7.80 -4.10 13.35
CA SER A 663 -8.92 -4.31 12.41
C SER A 663 -9.18 -5.78 12.02
N GLN A 664 -8.14 -6.58 11.80
CA GLN A 664 -8.28 -8.03 11.57
C GLN A 664 -8.67 -8.76 12.85
N LYS A 665 -8.25 -8.25 14.01
CA LYS A 665 -8.72 -8.70 15.32
C LYS A 665 -10.19 -8.36 15.52
N MET A 666 -10.70 -7.22 15.07
CA MET A 666 -12.10 -6.81 15.21
C MET A 666 -13.05 -7.66 14.36
N MET A 667 -12.65 -8.04 13.15
CA MET A 667 -13.45 -8.95 12.31
C MET A 667 -13.43 -10.39 12.84
N ALA A 668 -12.27 -10.87 13.33
CA ALA A 668 -12.15 -12.14 14.05
C ALA A 668 -12.87 -12.12 15.41
N ASN A 669 -12.82 -11.00 16.12
CA ASN A 669 -13.55 -10.71 17.34
C ASN A 669 -15.04 -10.77 17.07
N TYR A 670 -15.58 -10.27 15.95
CA TYR A 670 -17.03 -10.34 15.71
C TYR A 670 -17.55 -11.79 15.60
N PHE A 671 -16.81 -12.67 14.93
CA PHE A 671 -17.15 -14.12 14.88
C PHE A 671 -16.99 -14.82 16.23
N ASP A 672 -15.98 -14.44 17.02
CA ASP A 672 -15.69 -15.05 18.32
C ASP A 672 -16.48 -14.39 19.48
N TYR A 673 -16.95 -13.15 19.35
CA TYR A 673 -17.68 -12.34 20.34
C TYR A 673 -19.12 -12.82 20.50
N GLN A 674 -19.75 -13.30 19.42
CA GLN A 674 -21.00 -14.05 19.49
C GLN A 674 -20.88 -15.32 20.35
N HIS A 675 -19.66 -15.86 20.53
CA HIS A 675 -19.42 -17.11 21.25
C HIS A 675 -18.69 -16.96 22.60
N SER A 676 -17.97 -15.85 22.83
CA SER A 676 -17.30 -15.56 24.12
C SER A 676 -18.27 -15.15 25.24
N LEU A 677 -19.57 -15.15 24.97
CA LEU A 677 -20.64 -14.85 25.93
C LEU A 677 -20.82 -15.88 27.07
N THR A 678 -19.99 -16.92 27.20
CA THR A 678 -20.02 -17.85 28.34
C THR A 678 -18.71 -17.87 29.16
N MET A 679 -18.20 -16.69 29.51
CA MET A 679 -17.19 -16.53 30.56
C MET A 679 -17.86 -16.38 31.93
N GLU A 680 -18.56 -17.41 32.39
CA GLU A 680 -19.07 -17.49 33.77
C GLU A 680 -17.96 -18.00 34.71
N VAL A 681 -17.96 -17.50 35.95
CA VAL A 681 -17.16 -18.09 37.03
C VAL A 681 -17.92 -19.35 37.47
N ASP A 682 -17.40 -20.52 37.09
CA ASP A 682 -17.98 -21.85 37.34
C ASP A 682 -16.89 -22.77 37.93
N ASP A 683 -17.26 -23.93 38.47
CA ASP A 683 -16.41 -24.97 39.06
C ASP A 683 -15.52 -25.68 38.01
N SER A 684 -14.72 -24.92 37.27
CA SER A 684 -13.85 -25.41 36.21
C SER A 684 -12.49 -25.88 36.75
N GLU A 685 -11.99 -27.00 36.24
CA GLU A 685 -10.68 -27.55 36.58
C GLU A 685 -9.56 -26.72 35.94
N MET A 686 -8.53 -26.35 36.70
CA MET A 686 -7.35 -25.67 36.17
C MET A 686 -6.48 -26.63 35.36
N ILE A 687 -6.20 -26.27 34.11
CA ILE A 687 -5.28 -26.99 33.22
C ILE A 687 -4.05 -26.12 32.90
N SER A 688 -3.09 -26.64 32.14
CA SER A 688 -1.84 -25.92 31.82
C SER A 688 -2.01 -24.80 30.79
N SER A 689 -3.08 -24.82 30.00
CA SER A 689 -3.40 -23.79 29.01
C SER A 689 -4.46 -22.79 29.46
N GLY A 690 -5.07 -22.98 30.63
CA GLY A 690 -6.22 -22.21 31.13
C GLY A 690 -7.05 -23.06 32.09
N ALA A 691 -8.38 -23.06 31.93
CA ALA A 691 -9.32 -23.88 32.68
C ALA A 691 -10.22 -24.72 31.76
N CYS A 692 -10.86 -25.76 32.31
CA CYS A 692 -11.71 -26.69 31.55
C CYS A 692 -12.94 -27.12 32.35
N LYS A 693 -14.09 -27.16 31.68
CA LYS A 693 -15.36 -27.64 32.27
C LYS A 693 -15.57 -29.15 32.15
N ASN A 694 -14.91 -29.81 31.18
CA ASN A 694 -15.10 -31.23 30.92
C ASN A 694 -13.79 -31.86 30.44
N HIS A 695 -12.86 -32.05 31.38
CA HIS A 695 -11.53 -32.56 31.05
C HIS A 695 -11.60 -33.96 30.45
N LYS A 696 -10.74 -34.26 29.46
CA LYS A 696 -10.67 -35.52 28.70
C LYS A 696 -11.82 -35.79 27.72
N GLN A 697 -12.76 -34.86 27.54
CA GLN A 697 -13.80 -34.95 26.51
C GLN A 697 -13.68 -33.77 25.53
N PRO A 698 -12.69 -33.78 24.62
CA PRO A 698 -12.49 -32.67 23.69
C PRO A 698 -13.63 -32.61 22.66
N GLU A 699 -14.25 -31.44 22.54
CA GLU A 699 -15.22 -31.17 21.49
C GLU A 699 -14.93 -29.83 20.82
N ALA A 700 -14.91 -29.84 19.48
CA ALA A 700 -14.64 -28.67 18.67
C ALA A 700 -15.73 -27.62 18.86
N GLN A 701 -15.34 -26.35 19.04
CA GLN A 701 -16.27 -25.24 19.20
C GLN A 701 -17.13 -25.01 17.95
N VAL A 702 -16.59 -25.35 16.78
CA VAL A 702 -17.27 -25.26 15.49
C VAL A 702 -16.96 -26.53 14.68
N GLU A 703 -17.92 -26.99 13.88
CA GLU A 703 -17.87 -28.24 13.12
C GLU A 703 -16.63 -28.34 12.20
N LYS A 704 -16.11 -27.19 11.74
CA LYS A 704 -14.88 -27.05 10.94
C LYS A 704 -13.79 -26.22 11.63
N ALA A 705 -13.52 -26.44 12.92
CA ALA A 705 -12.46 -25.73 13.63
C ALA A 705 -11.09 -25.86 12.91
N PRO A 706 -10.26 -24.79 12.88
CA PRO A 706 -8.97 -24.83 12.20
C PRO A 706 -8.02 -25.86 12.80
N ILE A 707 -8.16 -26.12 14.11
CA ILE A 707 -7.39 -27.13 14.84
C ILE A 707 -8.39 -27.98 15.64
N LYS A 708 -8.29 -29.31 15.48
CA LYS A 708 -9.10 -30.24 16.26
C LYS A 708 -8.61 -30.25 17.71
N PRO A 709 -9.49 -30.07 18.71
CA PRO A 709 -9.07 -30.12 20.10
C PRO A 709 -8.62 -31.53 20.51
N ASP A 710 -7.55 -31.60 21.27
CA ASP A 710 -6.98 -32.79 21.86
C ASP A 710 -6.47 -32.44 23.26
N CYS A 711 -7.02 -33.06 24.30
CA CYS A 711 -6.66 -32.78 25.69
C CYS A 711 -5.19 -33.10 26.02
N ASN A 712 -4.52 -33.93 25.21
CA ASN A 712 -3.08 -34.19 25.34
C ASN A 712 -2.25 -33.05 24.76
N LYS A 713 -2.73 -32.41 23.70
CA LYS A 713 -2.10 -31.26 23.04
C LYS A 713 -2.63 -29.95 23.58
N LYS A 714 -2.04 -29.46 24.67
CA LYS A 714 -2.56 -28.36 25.50
C LYS A 714 -2.87 -27.05 24.73
N MET A 715 -2.17 -26.79 23.63
CA MET A 715 -2.41 -25.62 22.75
C MET A 715 -3.73 -25.71 21.97
N THR A 716 -4.19 -26.92 21.66
CA THR A 716 -5.41 -27.16 20.89
C THR A 716 -6.68 -26.95 21.73
N CYS A 717 -6.56 -26.96 23.06
CA CYS A 717 -7.66 -26.68 23.98
C CYS A 717 -8.33 -25.33 23.69
N LEU A 718 -7.61 -24.34 23.16
CA LEU A 718 -8.14 -23.02 22.82
C LEU A 718 -9.29 -23.04 21.78
N PHE A 719 -9.45 -24.14 21.06
CA PHE A 719 -10.49 -24.38 20.05
C PHE A 719 -11.61 -25.31 20.55
N CYS A 720 -11.58 -25.68 21.83
CA CYS A 720 -12.56 -26.56 22.46
C CYS A 720 -13.72 -25.75 23.05
N LYS A 721 -14.95 -26.24 22.90
CA LYS A 721 -16.14 -25.64 23.54
C LYS A 721 -16.08 -25.64 25.08
N HIS A 722 -15.29 -26.55 25.66
CA HIS A 722 -15.14 -26.72 27.11
C HIS A 722 -14.01 -25.88 27.71
N TYR A 723 -13.22 -25.18 26.89
CA TYR A 723 -12.13 -24.35 27.37
C TYR A 723 -12.67 -23.06 28.02
N ARG A 724 -12.05 -22.66 29.13
CA ARG A 724 -12.38 -21.44 29.87
C ARG A 724 -11.09 -20.69 30.18
N LEU A 725 -11.20 -19.36 30.19
CA LEU A 725 -10.14 -18.47 30.64
C LEU A 725 -10.71 -17.61 31.77
N MET A 726 -10.22 -17.83 33.00
CA MET A 726 -10.71 -17.05 34.15
C MET A 726 -9.96 -15.72 34.27
N PRO A 727 -10.60 -14.64 34.77
CA PRO A 727 -10.00 -13.32 34.93
C PRO A 727 -9.04 -13.23 36.13
N ILE A 728 -8.16 -14.22 36.31
CA ILE A 728 -7.19 -14.28 37.41
C ILE A 728 -5.75 -14.30 36.87
N LYS A 729 -4.82 -13.75 37.66
CA LYS A 729 -3.41 -13.59 37.27
C LYS A 729 -2.77 -14.90 36.80
N GLN A 730 -3.02 -15.99 37.51
CA GLN A 730 -2.44 -17.31 37.23
C GLN A 730 -2.84 -17.83 35.84
N GLU A 731 -4.10 -17.63 35.44
CA GLU A 731 -4.66 -18.12 34.18
C GLU A 731 -4.17 -17.27 32.99
N ILE A 732 -4.16 -15.95 33.16
CA ILE A 732 -3.58 -15.01 32.19
C ILE A 732 -2.09 -15.34 31.97
N HIS A 733 -1.35 -15.66 33.04
CA HIS A 733 0.08 -16.00 32.95
C HIS A 733 0.32 -17.29 32.18
N LYS A 734 -0.52 -18.33 32.35
CA LYS A 734 -0.46 -19.57 31.57
C LYS A 734 -0.64 -19.31 30.08
N VAL A 735 -1.65 -18.53 29.70
CA VAL A 735 -1.95 -18.20 28.30
C VAL A 735 -0.85 -17.37 27.65
N LEU A 736 -0.31 -16.37 28.38
CA LEU A 736 0.83 -15.58 27.89
C LEU A 736 2.12 -16.41 27.81
N SER A 737 2.37 -17.31 28.76
CA SER A 737 3.51 -18.23 28.72
C SER A 737 3.42 -19.16 27.51
N MET A 738 2.25 -19.74 27.25
CA MET A 738 1.97 -20.54 26.06
C MET A 738 2.27 -19.76 24.78
N LYS A 739 1.79 -18.51 24.67
CA LYS A 739 2.03 -17.63 23.52
C LYS A 739 3.52 -17.41 23.29
N TYR A 740 4.28 -17.13 24.35
CA TYR A 740 5.72 -16.92 24.27
C TYR A 740 6.43 -18.15 23.73
N VAL A 741 6.15 -19.31 24.32
CA VAL A 741 6.73 -20.59 23.92
C VAL A 741 6.45 -20.88 22.43
N ILE A 742 5.21 -20.73 21.97
CA ILE A 742 4.83 -20.93 20.57
C ILE A 742 5.57 -19.94 19.65
N LYS A 743 5.65 -18.68 20.06
CA LYS A 743 6.33 -17.64 19.29
C LYS A 743 7.83 -17.90 19.17
N GLU A 744 8.52 -18.26 20.25
CA GLU A 744 9.93 -18.62 20.19
C GLU A 744 10.18 -19.87 19.34
N PHE A 745 9.35 -20.91 19.47
CA PHE A 745 9.51 -22.12 18.66
C PHE A 745 9.24 -21.90 17.17
N SER A 746 8.23 -21.08 16.82
CA SER A 746 7.92 -20.73 15.43
C SER A 746 9.10 -20.07 14.70
N LYS A 747 9.97 -19.36 15.43
CA LYS A 747 11.19 -18.75 14.88
C LYS A 747 12.26 -19.78 14.50
N LEU A 748 12.26 -20.94 15.17
CA LEU A 748 13.28 -21.98 15.03
C LEU A 748 12.82 -23.16 14.15
N HIS A 749 11.52 -23.49 14.14
CA HIS A 749 11.01 -24.77 13.61
C HIS A 749 9.74 -24.68 12.74
N ALA A 750 9.37 -23.50 12.20
CA ALA A 750 8.30 -23.46 11.19
C ALA A 750 8.76 -24.22 9.92
N TRP A 751 8.45 -25.52 9.85
CA TRP A 751 8.90 -26.45 8.80
C TRP A 751 8.49 -26.02 7.39
N SER A 752 7.48 -25.15 7.27
CA SER A 752 7.11 -24.46 6.05
C SER A 752 6.20 -23.25 6.35
N GLN A 753 6.03 -22.36 5.36
CA GLN A 753 5.02 -21.30 5.41
C GLN A 753 3.61 -21.88 5.63
N VAL A 754 3.32 -23.04 5.03
CA VAL A 754 2.03 -23.72 5.18
C VAL A 754 1.78 -24.09 6.63
N HIS A 755 2.78 -24.65 7.33
CA HIS A 755 2.67 -25.01 8.74
C HIS A 755 2.41 -23.81 9.66
N PHE A 756 3.05 -22.67 9.36
CA PHE A 756 2.81 -21.44 10.10
C PHE A 756 1.37 -20.96 9.91
N ASP A 757 0.91 -20.89 8.66
CA ASP A 757 -0.42 -20.40 8.29
C ASP A 757 -1.55 -21.34 8.78
N THR A 758 -1.32 -22.65 8.85
CA THR A 758 -2.36 -23.64 9.19
C THR A 758 -2.44 -24.00 10.67
N VAL A 759 -1.35 -23.84 11.44
CA VAL A 759 -1.32 -24.26 12.84
C VAL A 759 -0.81 -23.18 13.80
N THR A 760 0.29 -22.49 13.48
CA THR A 760 0.91 -21.53 14.42
C THR A 760 0.11 -20.24 14.53
N GLU A 761 -0.22 -19.63 13.39
CA GLU A 761 -0.95 -18.36 13.31
C GLU A 761 -2.36 -18.47 13.95
N PRO A 762 -3.17 -19.51 13.68
CA PRO A 762 -4.46 -19.66 14.34
C PRO A 762 -4.39 -19.70 15.87
N ILE A 763 -3.37 -20.32 16.46
CA ILE A 763 -3.21 -20.40 17.91
C ILE A 763 -2.86 -19.02 18.50
N LEU A 764 -1.92 -18.31 17.88
CA LEU A 764 -1.50 -16.98 18.34
C LEU A 764 -2.65 -15.96 18.24
N ASP A 765 -3.41 -16.01 17.14
CA ASP A 765 -4.60 -15.19 16.95
C ASP A 765 -5.61 -15.49 18.08
N ARG A 766 -5.93 -16.77 18.31
CA ARG A 766 -6.91 -17.17 19.32
C ARG A 766 -6.56 -16.70 20.73
N ILE A 767 -5.28 -16.75 21.11
CA ILE A 767 -4.81 -16.23 22.40
C ILE A 767 -5.08 -14.74 22.53
N GLU A 768 -4.76 -13.95 21.50
CA GLU A 768 -4.97 -12.51 21.55
C GLU A 768 -6.46 -12.13 21.60
N LEU A 769 -7.31 -12.89 20.91
CA LEU A 769 -8.78 -12.70 20.96
C LEU A 769 -9.30 -12.97 22.37
N LEU A 770 -8.86 -14.05 23.02
CA LEU A 770 -9.27 -14.40 24.38
C LEU A 770 -8.83 -13.34 25.40
N LEU A 771 -7.62 -12.79 25.25
CA LEU A 771 -7.13 -11.72 26.13
C LEU A 771 -7.90 -10.41 25.93
N GLU A 772 -8.28 -10.08 24.69
CA GLU A 772 -9.07 -8.86 24.41
C GLU A 772 -10.50 -9.00 24.93
N ALA A 773 -11.14 -10.15 24.71
CA ALA A 773 -12.45 -10.45 25.28
C ALA A 773 -12.43 -10.39 26.81
N LEU A 774 -11.34 -10.85 27.44
CA LEU A 774 -11.14 -10.75 28.88
C LEU A 774 -11.03 -9.28 29.34
N LYS A 775 -10.30 -8.42 28.63
CA LYS A 775 -10.20 -6.98 28.93
C LYS A 775 -11.55 -6.25 28.80
N ILE A 776 -12.32 -6.59 27.77
CA ILE A 776 -13.64 -5.98 27.53
C ILE A 776 -14.61 -6.36 28.66
N LYS A 777 -14.63 -7.64 29.06
CA LYS A 777 -15.55 -8.13 30.08
C LYS A 777 -15.10 -7.78 31.51
N TYR A 778 -13.80 -7.78 31.76
CA TYR A 778 -13.17 -7.56 33.06
C TYR A 778 -12.05 -6.51 32.91
N PRO A 779 -12.37 -5.21 32.85
CA PRO A 779 -11.41 -4.13 32.62
C PRO A 779 -10.21 -4.12 33.58
N GLU A 780 -10.38 -4.60 34.80
CA GLU A 780 -9.35 -4.75 35.83
C GLU A 780 -8.19 -5.68 35.40
N THR A 781 -8.45 -6.59 34.48
CA THR A 781 -7.42 -7.52 33.96
C THR A 781 -6.42 -6.83 33.02
N SER A 782 -6.72 -5.62 32.52
CA SER A 782 -5.87 -4.93 31.55
C SER A 782 -4.47 -4.65 32.10
N GLY A 783 -4.36 -4.17 33.34
CA GLY A 783 -3.07 -3.94 34.01
C GLY A 783 -2.30 -5.24 34.25
N ILE A 784 -3.01 -6.29 34.69
CA ILE A 784 -2.45 -7.62 34.92
C ILE A 784 -1.83 -8.20 33.63
N ILE A 785 -2.53 -8.05 32.50
CA ILE A 785 -2.06 -8.54 31.19
C ILE A 785 -0.79 -7.82 30.77
N GLU A 786 -0.72 -6.49 30.90
CA GLU A 786 0.47 -5.73 30.47
C GLU A 786 1.69 -5.99 31.36
N ASP A 787 1.50 -6.21 32.66
CA ASP A 787 2.60 -6.57 33.54
C ASP A 787 3.10 -7.98 33.30
N LEU A 788 2.19 -8.95 33.17
CA LEU A 788 2.57 -10.33 32.83
C LEU A 788 3.23 -10.45 31.45
N ARG A 789 2.87 -9.60 30.47
CA ARG A 789 3.59 -9.54 29.18
C ARG A 789 5.06 -9.22 29.37
N LYS A 790 5.37 -8.22 30.22
CA LYS A 790 6.77 -7.86 30.55
C LYS A 790 7.49 -8.96 31.31
N GLU A 791 6.79 -9.67 32.21
CA GLU A 791 7.37 -10.81 32.94
C GLU A 791 7.71 -11.97 31.99
N VAL A 792 6.79 -12.32 31.10
CA VAL A 792 6.96 -13.40 30.12
C VAL A 792 8.05 -13.06 29.10
N ASP A 793 8.18 -11.80 28.66
CA ASP A 793 9.27 -11.36 27.78
C ASP A 793 10.66 -11.52 28.44
N LYS A 794 10.73 -11.51 29.78
CA LYS A 794 11.93 -11.82 30.57
C LYS A 794 12.11 -13.33 30.83
N GLN A 795 11.35 -14.18 30.15
CA GLN A 795 11.33 -15.64 30.33
C GLN A 795 10.81 -16.12 31.69
N ASN A 796 10.05 -15.30 32.42
CA ASN A 796 9.34 -15.78 33.60
C ASN A 796 8.05 -16.49 33.16
N LEU A 797 8.18 -17.77 32.80
CA LEU A 797 7.06 -18.62 32.36
C LEU A 797 6.47 -19.42 33.54
N THR A 798 5.22 -19.84 33.42
CA THR A 798 4.65 -20.83 34.36
C THR A 798 5.42 -22.16 34.29
N SER A 799 5.47 -22.90 35.39
CA SER A 799 6.28 -24.14 35.53
C SER A 799 6.10 -25.15 34.39
N TYR A 800 4.87 -25.38 33.94
CA TYR A 800 4.60 -26.25 32.80
C TYR A 800 5.27 -25.73 31.51
N TRP A 801 5.01 -24.47 31.14
CA TRP A 801 5.52 -23.88 29.90
C TRP A 801 7.04 -23.64 29.94
N GLN A 802 7.61 -23.42 31.12
CA GLN A 802 9.06 -23.42 31.33
C GLN A 802 9.64 -24.81 31.04
N GLY A 803 9.03 -25.88 31.56
CA GLY A 803 9.45 -27.25 31.28
C GLY A 803 9.36 -27.61 29.79
N VAL A 804 8.30 -27.16 29.10
CA VAL A 804 8.14 -27.32 27.64
C VAL A 804 9.22 -26.57 26.88
N HIS A 805 9.54 -25.34 27.29
CA HIS A 805 10.60 -24.52 26.70
C HIS A 805 12.00 -25.18 26.88
N GLU A 806 12.23 -25.86 28.00
CA GLU A 806 13.55 -26.42 28.37
C GLU A 806 13.81 -27.86 27.90
N ARG A 807 12.81 -28.75 27.87
CA ARG A 807 13.09 -30.21 27.95
C ARG A 807 12.38 -31.13 26.95
N ASN A 808 11.27 -30.75 26.32
CA ASN A 808 10.55 -31.71 25.47
C ASN A 808 9.51 -31.04 24.56
N TRP A 809 9.84 -30.82 23.28
CA TRP A 809 8.96 -30.13 22.33
C TRP A 809 8.13 -31.10 21.47
N GLU A 810 8.62 -32.32 21.21
CA GLU A 810 7.93 -33.34 20.38
C GLU A 810 6.62 -33.84 21.01
N ALA A 811 6.50 -33.79 22.34
CA ALA A 811 5.31 -34.24 23.06
C ALA A 811 4.15 -33.24 23.07
N VAL A 812 4.37 -32.00 22.60
CA VAL A 812 3.38 -30.89 22.70
C VAL A 812 2.69 -30.58 21.36
N TRP A 813 3.28 -30.98 20.22
CA TRP A 813 2.82 -30.66 18.86
C TRP A 813 1.97 -31.73 18.18
#